data_AF-A0A3M1IJP2-F1
#
_entry.id   AF-A0A3M1IJP2-F1
#
_cell.length_a   1.000
_cell.length_b   1.000
_cell.length_c   1.000
_cell.angle_alpha   90.00
_cell.angle_beta   90.00
_cell.angle_gamma   90.00
#
_symmetry.space_group_name_H-M   'P 1'
#
loop_
_entity.id
_entity.type
_entity.pdbx_description
1 polymer ?
#
loop_
_entity_poly.entity_id
_entity_poly.type
_entity_poly.pdbx_seq_one_letter_code
_entity_poly.pdbx_strand_id
1 'polypeptide(L)'
;MYRQLCLFLGLLLLGPISALAQVSLAREWNELLLEAIRNDLARPTVHARNLFHTSVAMYDAWALYDAEAEPFFVGKTVGNYTCPPVELPPVADTRAAQEEALSYAAYRLLRHRFGSSPGANRTIPALDNFMVELGYNPLNFSTDIATGGPAALGNFIAEQLVIFGLQDGSNEQFGYQNLYYQPSNPPLVVARPGNPDVLDPNRWQPLTLDVFIDQSGNEIPGNTPPFLSPEWGRVTPFSLTEDKLDTLLRDGQEWWVYHNPGPPPYLAADGSGTSAEYQWGHSLVAIWSAHLDPADGVMWDISPGAIGNIAVEDYPTTLEGLRGFYDLENGGDIGRGHPLNPVTGAPYAPNMVARGDYARVLAEFWADGPDSETPPGHWFTILNYVNDHPQLRKQFRGRGAVLDDLEWDLKSYLVLGGAMHDVAIAVWGIKGYYDYARPITAIRYMAGLGQSSDPNLPSYHPAGIPLLENFIELVTADDPLAGPNGEHVHKIKLRAWRGPDYISFPQIQTAGVGWILAENWWPYQRPSFVTPNFAGYVSGHSTYSRAAAEVLTALTGDAFFPGGMGVFDAARNEFLVFEDGPSTDVQLEWATYRDASDQCSLSRIWGGIHPPVDDIPGRLIGIEIGNEAFALAEALFYKDQDEDGFYSYEDCDDTDAAVYPGAPELCDQKDNDCDGEVDEGVQLIFYRDADNDGFGAPADTVLACSPPTGYVALPTDCNDEDAREFPGQVWYLDMDGDGYSGADTIVACQRPASGFVLNELTEVGTDCEDTD
;
A
#
# COMPACT_ATOMS: atom_id res chain seq x y z
N MET A 1 12.90 -17.51 33.93
CA MET A 1 12.40 -16.75 35.09
C MET A 1 11.09 -16.12 34.66
N TYR A 2 9.98 -16.42 35.36
CA TYR A 2 8.60 -16.14 34.96
C TYR A 2 8.38 -14.69 34.46
N ARG A 3 7.86 -14.53 33.23
CA ARG A 3 7.10 -13.35 32.80
C ARG A 3 5.77 -13.83 32.22
N GLN A 4 4.73 -13.20 32.72
CA GLN A 4 3.31 -13.48 32.47
C GLN A 4 2.94 -13.12 31.04
N LEU A 5 1.92 -13.82 30.52
CA LEU A 5 1.05 -13.34 29.44
C LEU A 5 0.71 -11.87 29.71
N CYS A 6 1.27 -10.96 28.90
CA CYS A 6 0.76 -9.62 28.73
C CYS A 6 0.25 -9.56 27.30
N LEU A 7 -1.07 -9.69 27.13
CA LEU A 7 -1.76 -9.11 25.99
C LEU A 7 -1.32 -7.65 25.89
N PHE A 8 -0.83 -7.23 24.73
CA PHE A 8 -0.60 -5.83 24.39
C PHE A 8 -1.96 -5.11 24.35
N LEU A 9 -2.43 -4.67 25.51
CA LEU A 9 -3.34 -3.52 25.60
C LEU A 9 -2.47 -2.32 25.97
N GLY A 10 -2.18 -1.47 24.98
CA GLY A 10 -1.54 -0.19 25.20
C GLY A 10 -2.34 0.64 26.21
N LEU A 11 -1.64 1.11 27.25
CA LEU A 11 -2.20 1.91 28.32
C LEU A 11 -2.45 3.35 27.81
N LEU A 12 -3.65 3.63 27.33
CA LEU A 12 -4.12 5.00 27.07
C LEU A 12 -4.43 5.73 28.38
N LEU A 13 -3.91 6.95 28.48
CA LEU A 13 -4.15 7.91 29.55
C LEU A 13 -5.64 8.10 29.83
N LEU A 14 -5.98 8.23 31.12
CA LEU A 14 -7.33 8.44 31.68
C LEU A 14 -8.07 9.65 31.06
N GLY A 15 -8.82 9.39 29.99
CA GLY A 15 -10.03 10.11 29.57
C GLY A 15 -11.29 9.28 29.90
N PRO A 16 -12.51 9.86 29.85
CA PRO A 16 -13.73 9.13 30.20
C PRO A 16 -13.86 7.87 29.35
N ILE A 17 -14.22 6.76 30.00
CA ILE A 17 -14.37 5.42 29.41
C ILE A 17 -15.41 5.50 28.29
N SER A 18 -14.94 5.67 27.06
CA SER A 18 -15.67 5.29 25.86
C SER A 18 -15.69 3.77 25.81
N ALA A 19 -16.85 3.17 25.58
CA ALA A 19 -16.94 1.73 25.29
C ALA A 19 -15.98 1.43 24.13
N LEU A 20 -15.03 0.50 24.32
CA LEU A 20 -14.21 0.02 23.22
C LEU A 20 -15.16 -0.53 22.15
N ALA A 21 -15.08 0.00 20.93
CA ALA A 21 -15.82 -0.54 19.81
C ALA A 21 -15.41 -2.02 19.64
N GLN A 22 -16.41 -2.89 19.45
CA GLN A 22 -16.16 -4.29 19.15
C GLN A 22 -15.61 -4.36 17.72
N VAL A 23 -14.40 -4.90 17.54
CA VAL A 23 -13.79 -5.13 16.23
C VAL A 23 -14.53 -6.24 15.47
N SER A 24 -14.39 -6.29 14.14
CA SER A 24 -15.03 -7.33 13.34
C SER A 24 -14.42 -8.72 13.59
N LEU A 25 -15.17 -9.77 13.25
CA LEU A 25 -14.67 -11.14 13.36
C LEU A 25 -13.49 -11.42 12.43
N ALA A 26 -13.45 -10.81 11.24
CA ALA A 26 -12.32 -10.91 10.33
C ALA A 26 -11.05 -10.28 10.94
N ARG A 27 -11.22 -9.16 11.64
CA ARG A 27 -10.15 -8.45 12.36
C ARG A 27 -9.58 -9.27 13.52
N GLU A 28 -10.41 -10.06 14.22
CA GLU A 28 -9.94 -11.01 15.25
C GLU A 28 -9.18 -12.21 14.66
N TRP A 29 -9.68 -12.81 13.57
CA TRP A 29 -8.96 -13.86 12.85
C TRP A 29 -7.63 -13.38 12.28
N ASN A 30 -7.57 -12.14 11.80
CA ASN A 30 -6.34 -11.51 11.34
C ASN A 30 -5.32 -11.40 12.48
N GLU A 31 -5.70 -11.02 13.70
CA GLU A 31 -4.76 -11.01 14.85
C GLU A 31 -4.24 -12.38 15.19
N LEU A 32 -5.10 -13.41 15.15
CA LEU A 32 -4.66 -14.78 15.37
C LEU A 32 -3.67 -15.24 14.30
N LEU A 33 -3.84 -14.80 13.05
CA LEU A 33 -2.88 -15.04 11.98
C LEU A 33 -1.56 -14.27 12.20
N LEU A 34 -1.61 -12.98 12.52
CA LEU A 34 -0.42 -12.19 12.81
C LEU A 34 0.35 -12.79 13.99
N GLU A 35 -0.35 -13.16 15.06
CA GLU A 35 0.23 -13.85 16.20
C GLU A 35 0.81 -15.22 15.80
N ALA A 36 0.14 -15.98 14.94
CA ALA A 36 0.68 -17.22 14.42
C ALA A 36 2.00 -17.01 13.66
N ILE A 37 2.11 -15.91 12.89
CA ILE A 37 3.33 -15.52 12.17
C ILE A 37 4.45 -15.14 13.14
N ARG A 38 4.17 -14.35 14.19
CA ARG A 38 5.17 -14.03 15.25
C ARG A 38 5.72 -15.30 15.92
N ASN A 39 4.91 -16.35 15.95
CA ASN A 39 5.23 -17.64 16.53
C ASN A 39 5.88 -18.64 15.54
N ASP A 40 6.20 -18.21 14.31
CA ASP A 40 6.75 -19.05 13.25
C ASP A 40 8.23 -18.72 12.94
N LEU A 41 8.83 -19.44 12.00
CA LEU A 41 10.12 -19.09 11.40
C LEU A 41 9.98 -17.83 10.52
N ALA A 42 11.01 -16.98 10.47
CA ALA A 42 11.01 -15.79 9.61
C ALA A 42 11.03 -16.16 8.11
N ARG A 43 9.85 -16.23 7.50
CA ARG A 43 9.66 -16.69 6.11
C ARG A 43 8.72 -15.74 5.35
N PRO A 44 9.18 -14.55 4.94
CA PRO A 44 8.34 -13.50 4.36
C PRO A 44 7.51 -13.97 3.15
N THR A 45 8.07 -14.84 2.29
CA THR A 45 7.35 -15.44 1.15
C THR A 45 6.18 -16.32 1.58
N VAL A 46 6.40 -17.19 2.57
CA VAL A 46 5.38 -18.08 3.14
C VAL A 46 4.33 -17.27 3.91
N HIS A 47 4.75 -16.23 4.63
CA HIS A 47 3.85 -15.38 5.41
C HIS A 47 2.95 -14.53 4.51
N ALA A 48 3.48 -13.90 3.46
CA ALA A 48 2.69 -13.18 2.46
C ALA A 48 1.61 -14.08 1.85
N ARG A 49 1.98 -15.32 1.50
CA ARG A 49 1.04 -16.33 1.00
C ARG A 49 0.00 -16.76 2.03
N ASN A 50 0.37 -16.91 3.30
CA ASN A 50 -0.57 -17.26 4.36
C ASN A 50 -1.55 -16.12 4.67
N LEU A 51 -1.09 -14.87 4.62
CA LEU A 51 -1.94 -13.67 4.67
C LEU A 51 -2.95 -13.70 3.54
N PHE A 52 -2.50 -13.84 2.29
CA PHE A 52 -3.38 -13.92 1.14
C PHE A 52 -4.39 -15.08 1.20
N HIS A 53 -3.93 -16.32 1.38
CA HIS A 53 -4.84 -17.48 1.37
C HIS A 53 -5.85 -17.43 2.52
N THR A 54 -5.50 -16.87 3.67
CA THR A 54 -6.46 -16.69 4.77
C THR A 54 -7.45 -15.58 4.44
N SER A 55 -7.02 -14.48 3.83
CA SER A 55 -7.94 -13.45 3.32
C SER A 55 -8.91 -14.01 2.29
N VAL A 56 -8.45 -14.82 1.33
CA VAL A 56 -9.30 -15.53 0.36
C VAL A 56 -10.29 -16.45 1.08
N ALA A 57 -9.82 -17.22 2.06
CA ALA A 57 -10.68 -18.15 2.81
C ALA A 57 -11.83 -17.43 3.50
N MET A 58 -11.57 -16.28 4.11
CA MET A 58 -12.57 -15.47 4.79
C MET A 58 -13.47 -14.71 3.79
N TYR A 59 -12.88 -14.12 2.75
CA TYR A 59 -13.59 -13.35 1.73
C TYR A 59 -14.56 -14.23 0.94
N ASP A 60 -14.13 -15.37 0.39
CA ASP A 60 -15.01 -16.26 -0.38
C ASP A 60 -16.15 -16.81 0.48
N ALA A 61 -15.87 -17.12 1.76
CA ALA A 61 -16.91 -17.57 2.69
C ALA A 61 -17.99 -16.49 2.93
N TRP A 62 -17.63 -15.22 2.83
CA TRP A 62 -18.56 -14.09 2.93
C TRP A 62 -19.25 -13.78 1.59
N ALA A 63 -18.47 -13.67 0.50
CA ALA A 63 -18.91 -13.26 -0.83
C ALA A 63 -19.93 -14.24 -1.44
N LEU A 64 -19.84 -15.54 -1.12
CA LEU A 64 -20.84 -16.53 -1.57
C LEU A 64 -22.27 -16.24 -1.08
N TYR A 65 -22.42 -15.48 0.01
CA TYR A 65 -23.71 -15.03 0.52
C TYR A 65 -24.06 -13.59 0.10
N ASP A 66 -23.14 -12.88 -0.52
CA ASP A 66 -23.30 -11.50 -0.93
C ASP A 66 -23.94 -11.43 -2.34
N ALA A 67 -24.70 -10.36 -2.60
CA ALA A 67 -25.39 -10.19 -3.88
C ALA A 67 -24.52 -9.53 -4.96
N GLU A 68 -23.51 -8.78 -4.54
CA GLU A 68 -22.66 -7.93 -5.35
C GLU A 68 -21.29 -8.57 -5.56
N ALA A 69 -20.65 -9.02 -4.47
CA ALA A 69 -19.31 -9.56 -4.50
C ALA A 69 -19.21 -10.92 -5.21
N GLU A 70 -18.13 -11.13 -5.95
CA GLU A 70 -17.77 -12.41 -6.55
C GLU A 70 -16.66 -13.11 -5.76
N PRO A 71 -16.75 -14.44 -5.54
CA PRO A 71 -15.65 -15.22 -4.99
C PRO A 71 -14.41 -15.21 -5.89
N PHE A 72 -13.23 -15.16 -5.28
CA PHE A 72 -11.96 -15.27 -6.00
C PHE A 72 -11.64 -16.72 -6.37
N PHE A 73 -11.93 -17.67 -5.47
CA PHE A 73 -11.42 -19.04 -5.56
C PHE A 73 -12.53 -20.06 -5.80
N VAL A 74 -13.61 -20.06 -5.01
CA VAL A 74 -14.70 -21.04 -5.10
C VAL A 74 -15.43 -20.93 -6.43
N GLY A 75 -15.51 -22.03 -7.18
CA GLY A 75 -16.11 -22.05 -8.52
C GLY A 75 -15.25 -21.42 -9.62
N LYS A 76 -14.04 -20.96 -9.30
CA LYS A 76 -13.11 -20.32 -10.25
C LYS A 76 -11.91 -21.22 -10.54
N THR A 77 -11.15 -20.85 -11.57
CA THR A 77 -9.86 -21.46 -11.89
C THR A 77 -8.75 -20.47 -11.53
N VAL A 78 -7.87 -20.87 -10.62
CA VAL A 78 -6.70 -20.09 -10.17
C VAL A 78 -5.43 -20.85 -10.52
N GLY A 79 -4.63 -20.27 -11.42
CA GLY A 79 -3.51 -20.97 -12.06
C GLY A 79 -3.99 -22.25 -12.76
N ASN A 80 -3.42 -23.39 -12.38
CA ASN A 80 -3.77 -24.70 -12.95
C ASN A 80 -4.82 -25.49 -12.13
N TYR A 81 -5.46 -24.85 -11.14
CA TYR A 81 -6.39 -25.49 -10.24
C TYR A 81 -7.79 -24.90 -10.37
N THR A 82 -8.80 -25.76 -10.51
CA THR A 82 -10.21 -25.35 -10.54
C THR A 82 -10.88 -25.80 -9.24
N CYS A 83 -11.35 -24.84 -8.46
CA CYS A 83 -12.17 -25.14 -7.28
C CYS A 83 -13.61 -25.44 -7.72
N PRO A 84 -14.24 -26.53 -7.23
CA PRO A 84 -15.64 -26.82 -7.57
C PRO A 84 -16.59 -25.68 -7.15
N PRO A 85 -17.63 -25.37 -7.95
CA PRO A 85 -18.68 -24.47 -7.53
C PRO A 85 -19.53 -25.11 -6.42
N VAL A 86 -20.16 -24.29 -5.60
CA VAL A 86 -21.02 -24.73 -4.48
C VAL A 86 -22.44 -24.20 -4.64
N GLU A 87 -23.42 -24.98 -4.19
CA GLU A 87 -24.81 -24.54 -4.04
C GLU A 87 -25.10 -24.34 -2.55
N LEU A 88 -25.52 -23.12 -2.18
CA LEU A 88 -25.81 -22.81 -0.78
C LEU A 88 -27.27 -23.13 -0.43
N PRO A 89 -27.52 -23.85 0.68
CA PRO A 89 -28.87 -23.99 1.21
C PRO A 89 -29.38 -22.63 1.74
N PRO A 90 -30.70 -22.38 1.71
CA PRO A 90 -31.26 -21.17 2.31
C PRO A 90 -30.91 -21.07 3.80
N VAL A 91 -30.47 -19.88 4.23
CA VAL A 91 -30.14 -19.58 5.63
C VAL A 91 -31.14 -18.58 6.21
N ALA A 92 -31.39 -18.68 7.52
CA ALA A 92 -32.31 -17.79 8.21
C ALA A 92 -31.66 -16.43 8.58
N ASP A 93 -30.36 -16.45 8.82
CA ASP A 93 -29.55 -15.29 9.15
C ASP A 93 -28.25 -15.35 8.32
N THR A 94 -28.14 -14.45 7.36
CA THR A 94 -27.00 -14.39 6.45
C THR A 94 -25.72 -14.02 7.18
N ARG A 95 -25.78 -13.07 8.11
CA ARG A 95 -24.58 -12.60 8.84
C ARG A 95 -24.01 -13.72 9.71
N ALA A 96 -24.88 -14.43 10.45
CA ALA A 96 -24.45 -15.56 11.26
C ALA A 96 -23.86 -16.70 10.41
N ALA A 97 -24.40 -16.93 9.20
CA ALA A 97 -23.87 -17.93 8.28
C ALA A 97 -22.49 -17.53 7.73
N GLN A 98 -22.31 -16.26 7.34
CA GLN A 98 -21.01 -15.74 6.91
C GLN A 98 -19.96 -15.87 8.02
N GLU A 99 -20.28 -15.44 9.25
CA GLU A 99 -19.39 -15.51 10.42
C GLU A 99 -19.00 -16.94 10.79
N GLU A 100 -19.94 -17.89 10.70
CA GLU A 100 -19.64 -19.31 10.93
C GLU A 100 -18.75 -19.88 9.80
N ALA A 101 -19.10 -19.66 8.54
CA ALA A 101 -18.34 -20.18 7.41
C ALA A 101 -16.91 -19.64 7.37
N LEU A 102 -16.72 -18.33 7.51
CA LEU A 102 -15.39 -17.71 7.49
C LEU A 102 -14.53 -18.20 8.67
N SER A 103 -15.15 -18.43 9.84
CA SER A 103 -14.42 -18.91 11.02
C SER A 103 -13.90 -20.32 10.83
N TYR A 104 -14.72 -21.24 10.31
CA TYR A 104 -14.24 -22.59 10.00
C TYR A 104 -13.18 -22.56 8.88
N ALA A 105 -13.31 -21.69 7.88
CA ALA A 105 -12.34 -21.57 6.80
C ALA A 105 -10.96 -21.10 7.32
N ALA A 106 -10.91 -19.99 8.05
CA ALA A 106 -9.70 -19.46 8.67
C ALA A 106 -9.09 -20.46 9.65
N TYR A 107 -9.91 -20.99 10.57
CA TYR A 107 -9.47 -21.96 11.57
C TYR A 107 -8.76 -23.19 10.97
N ARG A 108 -9.36 -23.81 9.96
CA ARG A 108 -8.82 -25.02 9.33
C ARG A 108 -7.54 -24.74 8.57
N LEU A 109 -7.51 -23.63 7.82
CA LEU A 109 -6.34 -23.25 7.06
C LEU A 109 -5.18 -22.91 8.00
N LEU A 110 -5.38 -22.05 9.01
CA LEU A 110 -4.34 -21.66 9.95
C LEU A 110 -3.76 -22.85 10.71
N ARG A 111 -4.61 -23.78 11.18
CA ARG A 111 -4.11 -25.02 11.82
C ARG A 111 -3.24 -25.86 10.91
N HIS A 112 -3.57 -25.95 9.63
CA HIS A 112 -2.76 -26.65 8.64
C HIS A 112 -1.41 -25.94 8.44
N ARG A 113 -1.44 -24.62 8.20
CA ARG A 113 -0.24 -23.80 7.92
C ARG A 113 0.76 -23.77 9.06
N PHE A 114 0.27 -23.62 10.29
CA PHE A 114 1.10 -23.42 11.48
C PHE A 114 1.25 -24.69 12.32
N GLY A 115 0.69 -25.83 11.91
CA GLY A 115 0.76 -27.09 12.65
C GLY A 115 2.18 -27.63 12.86
N SER A 116 3.13 -27.22 12.02
CA SER A 116 4.55 -27.57 12.10
C SER A 116 5.46 -26.39 12.47
N SER A 117 4.88 -25.22 12.79
CA SER A 117 5.65 -24.05 13.22
C SER A 117 6.34 -24.29 14.58
N PRO A 118 7.48 -23.62 14.87
CA PRO A 118 8.12 -23.70 16.18
C PRO A 118 7.18 -23.37 17.36
N GLY A 119 6.29 -22.40 17.17
CA GLY A 119 5.31 -21.96 18.16
C GLY A 119 3.95 -22.65 18.10
N ALA A 120 3.81 -23.78 17.38
CA ALA A 120 2.55 -24.49 17.22
C ALA A 120 1.86 -24.85 18.56
N ASN A 121 2.64 -25.07 19.63
CA ASN A 121 2.13 -25.35 20.96
C ASN A 121 1.41 -24.16 21.63
N ARG A 122 1.60 -22.94 21.13
CA ARG A 122 0.88 -21.72 21.52
C ARG A 122 -0.23 -21.40 20.54
N THR A 123 0.10 -21.40 19.24
CA THR A 123 -0.81 -21.06 18.15
C THR A 123 -2.03 -21.98 18.11
N ILE A 124 -1.82 -23.29 18.12
CA ILE A 124 -2.90 -24.26 17.93
C ILE A 124 -3.95 -24.18 19.06
N PRO A 125 -3.58 -24.13 20.36
CA PRO A 125 -4.54 -23.88 21.43
C PRO A 125 -5.26 -22.53 21.36
N ALA A 126 -4.60 -21.46 20.89
CA ALA A 126 -5.25 -20.15 20.74
C ALA A 126 -6.38 -20.22 19.70
N LEU A 127 -6.13 -20.86 18.56
CA LEU A 127 -7.14 -21.12 17.52
C LEU A 127 -8.29 -22.00 18.03
N ASP A 128 -7.97 -23.06 18.79
CA ASP A 128 -8.98 -23.95 19.41
C ASP A 128 -9.89 -23.20 20.38
N ASN A 129 -9.30 -22.38 21.26
CA ASN A 129 -10.04 -21.61 22.25
C ASN A 129 -10.95 -20.59 21.58
N PHE A 130 -10.46 -19.89 20.55
CA PHE A 130 -11.26 -18.90 19.83
C PHE A 130 -12.50 -19.53 19.19
N MET A 131 -12.37 -20.69 18.55
CA MET A 131 -13.52 -21.43 18.02
C MET A 131 -14.56 -21.79 19.11
N VAL A 132 -14.09 -22.18 20.30
CA VAL A 132 -14.98 -22.50 21.43
C VAL A 132 -15.64 -21.25 22.00
N GLU A 133 -14.94 -20.12 22.05
CA GLU A 133 -15.47 -18.82 22.50
C GLU A 133 -16.59 -18.31 21.59
N LEU A 134 -16.46 -18.53 20.27
CA LEU A 134 -17.51 -18.26 19.29
C LEU A 134 -18.70 -19.25 19.37
N GLY A 135 -18.58 -20.31 20.18
CA GLY A 135 -19.61 -21.34 20.33
C GLY A 135 -19.60 -22.41 19.24
N TYR A 136 -18.54 -22.47 18.43
CA TYR A 136 -18.38 -23.46 17.36
C TYR A 136 -17.70 -24.73 17.86
N ASN A 137 -17.84 -25.84 17.10
CA ASN A 137 -17.26 -27.13 17.44
C ASN A 137 -15.97 -27.39 16.63
N PRO A 138 -14.78 -27.31 17.23
CA PRO A 138 -13.51 -27.56 16.54
C PRO A 138 -13.39 -28.97 15.92
N LEU A 139 -14.23 -29.91 16.35
CA LEU A 139 -14.27 -31.29 15.88
C LEU A 139 -15.27 -31.53 14.72
N ASN A 140 -15.93 -30.49 14.22
CA ASN A 140 -16.78 -30.62 13.02
C ASN A 140 -15.93 -30.51 11.74
N PHE A 141 -15.71 -31.62 11.06
CA PHE A 141 -14.93 -31.71 9.81
C PHE A 141 -15.78 -31.95 8.57
N SER A 142 -17.12 -31.86 8.65
CA SER A 142 -17.96 -32.11 7.49
C SER A 142 -17.64 -31.09 6.38
N THR A 143 -17.58 -31.55 5.13
CA THR A 143 -17.54 -30.71 3.92
C THR A 143 -18.81 -30.87 3.08
N ASP A 144 -19.80 -31.63 3.57
CA ASP A 144 -21.12 -31.76 2.95
C ASP A 144 -21.96 -30.52 3.27
N ILE A 145 -21.92 -29.52 2.39
CA ILE A 145 -22.60 -28.22 2.55
C ILE A 145 -24.12 -28.38 2.66
N ALA A 146 -24.70 -29.35 1.95
CA ALA A 146 -26.15 -29.56 1.91
C ALA A 146 -26.72 -29.98 3.28
N THR A 147 -25.95 -30.71 4.08
CA THR A 147 -26.38 -31.18 5.41
C THR A 147 -25.65 -30.49 6.58
N GLY A 148 -24.44 -30.01 6.34
CA GLY A 148 -23.55 -29.42 7.34
C GLY A 148 -23.54 -27.89 7.39
N GLY A 149 -24.25 -27.22 6.47
CA GLY A 149 -24.49 -25.78 6.51
C GLY A 149 -23.21 -24.93 6.41
N PRO A 150 -23.18 -23.73 7.01
CA PRO A 150 -22.06 -22.80 6.89
C PRO A 150 -20.73 -23.35 7.43
N ALA A 151 -20.75 -24.11 8.53
CA ALA A 151 -19.55 -24.80 9.03
C ALA A 151 -18.95 -25.74 7.98
N ALA A 152 -19.79 -26.45 7.22
CA ALA A 152 -19.31 -27.34 6.17
C ALA A 152 -18.78 -26.59 4.94
N LEU A 153 -19.35 -25.42 4.63
CA LEU A 153 -18.78 -24.51 3.63
C LEU A 153 -17.39 -24.05 4.02
N GLY A 154 -17.21 -23.57 5.26
CA GLY A 154 -15.89 -23.14 5.74
C GLY A 154 -14.84 -24.25 5.70
N ASN A 155 -15.19 -25.46 6.15
CA ASN A 155 -14.32 -26.63 6.04
C ASN A 155 -13.97 -26.96 4.58
N PHE A 156 -14.94 -26.88 3.66
CA PHE A 156 -14.73 -27.12 2.23
C PHE A 156 -13.74 -26.11 1.63
N ILE A 157 -13.94 -24.82 1.89
CA ILE A 157 -13.05 -23.75 1.40
C ILE A 157 -11.62 -24.00 1.84
N ALA A 158 -11.41 -24.28 3.13
CA ALA A 158 -10.08 -24.56 3.66
C ALA A 158 -9.46 -25.83 3.06
N GLU A 159 -10.25 -26.90 2.88
CA GLU A 159 -9.78 -28.13 2.24
C GLU A 159 -9.29 -27.86 0.82
N GLN A 160 -10.06 -27.11 0.02
CA GLN A 160 -9.68 -26.79 -1.36
C GLN A 160 -8.44 -25.87 -1.42
N LEU A 161 -8.32 -24.89 -0.52
CA LEU A 161 -7.12 -24.04 -0.42
C LEU A 161 -5.86 -24.81 0.02
N VAL A 162 -6.01 -25.83 0.86
CA VAL A 162 -4.91 -26.74 1.21
C VAL A 162 -4.50 -27.57 0.00
N ILE A 163 -5.46 -28.14 -0.74
CA ILE A 163 -5.18 -28.93 -1.95
C ILE A 163 -4.51 -28.06 -3.03
N PHE A 164 -4.99 -26.83 -3.23
CA PHE A 164 -4.37 -25.85 -4.11
C PHE A 164 -2.94 -25.54 -3.67
N GLY A 165 -2.75 -25.27 -2.38
CA GLY A 165 -1.45 -24.91 -1.84
C GLY A 165 -0.35 -25.95 -2.03
N LEU A 166 -0.71 -27.23 -2.10
CA LEU A 166 0.25 -28.32 -2.35
C LEU A 166 0.75 -28.38 -3.81
N GLN A 167 0.13 -27.66 -4.73
CA GLN A 167 0.42 -27.69 -6.17
C GLN A 167 0.58 -26.31 -6.83
N ASP A 168 0.55 -25.23 -6.04
CA ASP A 168 0.64 -23.85 -6.51
C ASP A 168 2.08 -23.38 -6.84
N GLY A 169 3.06 -24.28 -6.82
CA GLY A 169 4.47 -23.97 -7.07
C GLY A 169 5.31 -23.62 -5.83
N SER A 170 4.70 -23.48 -4.64
CA SER A 170 5.41 -23.12 -3.40
C SER A 170 6.27 -24.24 -2.81
N ASN A 171 6.10 -25.48 -3.29
CA ASN A 171 6.75 -26.67 -2.77
C ASN A 171 6.42 -26.99 -1.29
N GLU A 172 5.22 -26.61 -0.86
CA GLU A 172 4.74 -26.79 0.51
C GLU A 172 4.85 -28.25 1.03
N GLN A 173 4.52 -29.24 0.19
CA GLN A 173 4.56 -30.67 0.58
C GLN A 173 5.95 -31.13 1.05
N PHE A 174 7.02 -30.44 0.64
CA PHE A 174 8.39 -30.70 1.04
C PHE A 174 8.95 -29.57 1.91
N GLY A 175 8.09 -28.80 2.57
CA GLY A 175 8.48 -27.75 3.51
C GLY A 175 9.16 -26.56 2.85
N TYR A 176 8.75 -26.20 1.63
CA TYR A 176 9.25 -25.04 0.87
C TYR A 176 10.75 -25.09 0.55
N GLN A 177 11.32 -26.31 0.49
CA GLN A 177 12.73 -26.51 0.19
C GLN A 177 13.07 -26.05 -1.24
N ASN A 178 14.30 -25.54 -1.41
CA ASN A 178 14.83 -25.15 -2.71
C ASN A 178 14.89 -26.35 -3.64
N LEU A 179 14.53 -26.13 -4.91
CA LEU A 179 14.43 -27.20 -5.89
C LEU A 179 15.75 -27.45 -6.60
N TYR A 180 16.45 -26.39 -6.99
CA TYR A 180 17.66 -26.51 -7.80
C TYR A 180 18.70 -25.41 -7.54
N TYR A 181 18.35 -24.30 -6.89
CA TYR A 181 19.31 -23.25 -6.59
C TYR A 181 20.48 -23.76 -5.73
N GLN A 182 21.69 -23.35 -6.11
CA GLN A 182 22.91 -23.53 -5.33
C GLN A 182 23.71 -22.22 -5.38
N PRO A 183 24.24 -21.76 -4.23
CA PRO A 183 25.06 -20.55 -4.22
C PRO A 183 26.35 -20.77 -5.01
N SER A 184 26.73 -19.78 -5.81
CA SER A 184 27.99 -19.83 -6.56
C SER A 184 29.20 -19.59 -5.66
N ASN A 185 29.03 -18.80 -4.60
CA ASN A 185 30.09 -18.49 -3.65
C ASN A 185 30.11 -19.43 -2.44
N PRO A 186 31.30 -19.81 -1.95
CA PRO A 186 31.41 -20.49 -0.66
C PRO A 186 30.99 -19.55 0.48
N PRO A 187 30.49 -20.09 1.62
CA PRO A 187 30.03 -19.27 2.73
C PRO A 187 31.11 -18.37 3.32
N LEU A 188 30.75 -17.12 3.63
CA LEU A 188 31.60 -16.20 4.39
C LEU A 188 31.49 -16.51 5.89
N VAL A 189 32.60 -16.92 6.50
CA VAL A 189 32.70 -17.05 7.97
C VAL A 189 32.88 -15.66 8.56
N VAL A 190 31.79 -15.06 9.05
CA VAL A 190 31.74 -13.62 9.35
C VAL A 190 32.72 -13.21 10.46
N ALA A 191 32.97 -14.11 11.41
CA ALA A 191 33.95 -13.92 12.50
C ALA A 191 35.40 -13.83 12.03
N ARG A 192 35.71 -14.13 10.75
CA ARG A 192 37.05 -13.98 10.18
C ARG A 192 37.17 -12.66 9.41
N PRO A 193 38.31 -11.95 9.53
CA PRO A 193 38.56 -10.76 8.73
C PRO A 193 38.59 -11.06 7.23
N GLY A 194 37.95 -10.19 6.45
CA GLY A 194 38.00 -10.16 4.99
C GLY A 194 37.02 -11.12 4.31
N ASN A 195 37.16 -11.27 3.00
CA ASN A 195 36.39 -12.20 2.18
C ASN A 195 37.24 -12.78 1.03
N PRO A 196 38.33 -13.54 1.34
CA PRO A 196 39.28 -13.99 0.32
C PRO A 196 38.76 -15.14 -0.56
N ASP A 197 37.70 -15.84 -0.13
CA ASP A 197 37.21 -17.06 -0.76
C ASP A 197 36.06 -16.82 -1.77
N VAL A 198 35.61 -15.56 -1.93
CA VAL A 198 34.55 -15.23 -2.89
C VAL A 198 35.02 -15.50 -4.32
N LEU A 199 34.17 -16.17 -5.10
CA LEU A 199 34.47 -16.58 -6.49
C LEU A 199 33.91 -15.58 -7.49
N ASP A 200 32.71 -15.06 -7.23
CA ASP A 200 32.05 -14.01 -8.02
C ASP A 200 31.50 -12.92 -7.10
N PRO A 201 32.08 -11.70 -7.08
CA PRO A 201 31.65 -10.62 -6.21
C PRO A 201 30.26 -10.07 -6.58
N ASN A 202 29.73 -10.43 -7.76
CA ASN A 202 28.41 -10.03 -8.19
C ASN A 202 27.31 -10.96 -7.70
N ARG A 203 27.69 -12.11 -7.10
CA ARG A 203 26.76 -13.15 -6.66
C ARG A 203 26.59 -13.18 -5.16
N TRP A 204 25.42 -13.60 -4.71
CA TRP A 204 25.11 -13.76 -3.30
C TRP A 204 26.05 -14.77 -2.66
N GLN A 205 26.33 -14.54 -1.39
CA GLN A 205 27.21 -15.38 -0.60
C GLN A 205 26.48 -15.75 0.70
N PRO A 206 26.30 -17.05 0.99
CA PRO A 206 25.80 -17.49 2.28
C PRO A 206 26.72 -17.00 3.41
N LEU A 207 26.17 -16.76 4.59
CA LEU A 207 26.96 -16.40 5.76
C LEU A 207 27.01 -17.55 6.75
N THR A 208 28.19 -17.84 7.28
CA THR A 208 28.39 -18.75 8.41
C THR A 208 28.58 -17.96 9.69
N LEU A 209 27.66 -18.13 10.64
CA LEU A 209 27.66 -17.46 11.96
C LEU A 209 28.01 -18.45 13.08
N ASP A 210 28.26 -17.95 14.30
CA ASP A 210 28.44 -18.84 15.46
C ASP A 210 27.13 -19.53 15.86
N VAL A 211 26.04 -18.79 15.77
CA VAL A 211 24.65 -19.25 15.89
C VAL A 211 23.85 -18.39 14.93
N PHE A 212 22.99 -18.99 14.10
CA PHE A 212 22.03 -18.24 13.30
C PHE A 212 20.68 -18.26 14.02
N ILE A 213 20.17 -17.07 14.34
CA ILE A 213 18.83 -16.86 14.87
C ILE A 213 18.08 -16.07 13.80
N ASP A 214 16.96 -16.59 13.32
CA ASP A 214 16.15 -15.90 12.32
C ASP A 214 15.53 -14.60 12.88
N GLN A 215 14.89 -13.81 12.02
CA GLN A 215 14.32 -12.53 12.44
C GLN A 215 13.27 -12.70 13.53
N SER A 216 12.55 -13.83 13.56
CA SER A 216 11.52 -14.22 14.54
C SER A 216 12.10 -14.87 15.82
N GLY A 217 13.42 -14.86 16.00
CA GLY A 217 14.06 -15.32 17.24
C GLY A 217 14.30 -16.83 17.32
N ASN A 218 14.14 -17.60 16.24
CA ASN A 218 14.36 -19.04 16.22
C ASN A 218 15.78 -19.40 15.79
N GLU A 219 16.45 -20.27 16.54
CA GLU A 219 17.75 -20.81 16.15
C GLU A 219 17.61 -21.78 14.96
N ILE A 220 18.34 -21.51 13.87
CA ILE A 220 18.35 -22.36 12.67
C ILE A 220 19.58 -23.28 12.69
N PRO A 221 19.41 -24.61 12.62
CA PRO A 221 20.52 -25.55 12.62
C PRO A 221 21.50 -25.34 11.45
N GLY A 222 22.79 -25.54 11.72
CA GLY A 222 23.83 -25.61 10.69
C GLY A 222 24.60 -24.31 10.46
N ASN A 223 24.23 -23.22 11.15
CA ASN A 223 24.96 -21.94 11.19
C ASN A 223 25.16 -21.22 9.84
N THR A 224 24.75 -21.84 8.74
CA THR A 224 24.84 -21.36 7.36
C THR A 224 23.51 -21.65 6.68
N PRO A 225 22.49 -20.85 6.94
CA PRO A 225 21.16 -21.10 6.38
C PRO A 225 21.20 -21.07 4.84
N PRO A 226 20.43 -21.96 4.16
CA PRO A 226 20.33 -21.94 2.72
C PRO A 226 19.59 -20.69 2.23
N PHE A 227 19.63 -20.41 0.92
CA PHE A 227 18.83 -19.35 0.33
C PHE A 227 17.34 -19.61 0.61
N LEU A 228 16.60 -18.64 1.15
CA LEU A 228 15.17 -18.76 1.38
C LEU A 228 14.35 -18.54 0.09
N SER A 229 13.68 -19.58 -0.39
CA SER A 229 12.71 -19.53 -1.50
C SER A 229 13.22 -18.93 -2.83
N PRO A 230 14.43 -19.24 -3.33
CA PRO A 230 14.95 -18.59 -4.54
C PRO A 230 14.06 -18.81 -5.77
N GLU A 231 13.31 -19.91 -5.85
CA GLU A 231 12.44 -20.22 -6.98
C GLU A 231 10.98 -19.74 -6.81
N TRP A 232 10.70 -18.85 -5.85
CA TRP A 232 9.31 -18.44 -5.52
C TRP A 232 8.56 -17.73 -6.66
N GLY A 233 9.25 -17.23 -7.68
CA GLY A 233 8.63 -16.66 -8.88
C GLY A 233 7.71 -17.63 -9.64
N ARG A 234 7.76 -18.94 -9.33
CA ARG A 234 6.87 -19.96 -9.92
C ARG A 234 5.57 -20.18 -9.14
N VAL A 235 5.38 -19.49 -8.02
CA VAL A 235 4.14 -19.60 -7.25
C VAL A 235 2.99 -18.92 -8.01
N THR A 236 1.81 -19.54 -8.02
CA THR A 236 0.61 -19.00 -8.67
C THR A 236 0.26 -17.62 -8.09
N PRO A 237 0.16 -16.56 -8.92
CA PRO A 237 -0.12 -15.19 -8.45
C PRO A 237 -1.61 -14.94 -8.18
N PHE A 238 -1.89 -13.80 -7.54
CA PHE A 238 -3.22 -13.21 -7.39
C PHE A 238 -3.59 -12.39 -8.63
N SER A 239 -2.80 -11.35 -8.93
CA SER A 239 -3.07 -10.36 -9.99
C SER A 239 -2.01 -10.29 -11.09
N LEU A 240 -0.81 -10.86 -10.88
CA LEU A 240 0.24 -10.85 -11.90
C LEU A 240 -0.16 -11.65 -13.15
N THR A 241 0.07 -11.04 -14.31
CA THR A 241 -0.31 -11.58 -15.63
C THR A 241 0.90 -12.03 -16.45
N GLU A 242 0.66 -12.89 -17.45
CA GLU A 242 1.72 -13.45 -18.30
C GLU A 242 2.47 -12.39 -19.13
N ASP A 243 1.86 -11.24 -19.45
CA ASP A 243 2.53 -10.16 -20.19
C ASP A 243 3.60 -9.44 -19.35
N LYS A 244 3.56 -9.59 -18.03
CA LYS A 244 4.56 -9.08 -17.09
C LYS A 244 5.65 -10.12 -16.75
N LEU A 245 5.53 -11.34 -17.25
CA LEU A 245 6.42 -12.46 -16.94
C LEU A 245 7.53 -12.61 -17.97
N ASP A 246 8.78 -12.48 -17.50
CA ASP A 246 9.95 -12.96 -18.23
C ASP A 246 10.35 -14.38 -17.77
N THR A 247 10.48 -15.27 -18.74
CA THR A 247 11.00 -16.63 -18.52
C THR A 247 12.48 -16.69 -18.93
N LEU A 248 13.37 -16.66 -17.95
CA LEU A 248 14.81 -16.51 -18.14
C LEU A 248 15.56 -17.82 -17.87
N LEU A 249 16.65 -18.07 -18.60
CA LEU A 249 17.47 -19.26 -18.44
C LEU A 249 18.78 -18.94 -17.71
N ARG A 250 19.09 -19.70 -16.65
CA ARG A 250 20.38 -19.64 -15.94
C ARG A 250 20.74 -21.02 -15.39
N ASP A 251 21.96 -21.46 -15.65
CA ASP A 251 22.48 -22.77 -15.24
C ASP A 251 21.62 -23.96 -15.68
N GLY A 252 20.99 -23.84 -16.86
CA GLY A 252 20.11 -24.86 -17.42
C GLY A 252 18.74 -24.96 -16.74
N GLN A 253 18.42 -24.04 -15.83
CA GLN A 253 17.14 -23.94 -15.15
C GLN A 253 16.38 -22.70 -15.60
N GLU A 254 15.06 -22.84 -15.64
CA GLU A 254 14.12 -21.79 -16.00
C GLU A 254 13.70 -20.99 -14.75
N TRP A 255 13.78 -19.67 -14.84
CA TRP A 255 13.45 -18.72 -13.78
C TRP A 255 12.30 -17.83 -14.25
N TRP A 256 11.29 -17.70 -13.40
CA TRP A 256 10.11 -16.88 -13.66
C TRP A 256 10.30 -15.54 -12.95
N VAL A 257 10.38 -14.47 -13.73
CA VAL A 257 10.68 -13.13 -13.23
C VAL A 257 9.58 -12.19 -13.70
N TYR A 258 8.64 -11.89 -12.80
CA TYR A 258 7.63 -10.87 -13.03
C TYR A 258 8.19 -9.48 -12.81
N HIS A 259 7.69 -8.49 -13.57
CA HIS A 259 8.07 -7.08 -13.44
C HIS A 259 9.59 -6.88 -13.48
N ASN A 260 10.24 -7.55 -14.44
CA ASN A 260 11.69 -7.64 -14.51
C ASN A 260 12.35 -6.25 -14.67
N PRO A 261 13.10 -5.76 -13.66
CA PRO A 261 13.73 -4.43 -13.72
C PRO A 261 15.00 -4.41 -14.58
N GLY A 262 15.43 -5.55 -15.11
CA GLY A 262 16.72 -5.69 -15.77
C GLY A 262 17.89 -5.84 -14.78
N PRO A 263 19.11 -6.03 -15.29
CA PRO A 263 20.26 -6.35 -14.47
C PRO A 263 20.71 -5.20 -13.56
N PRO A 264 21.12 -5.47 -12.31
CA PRO A 264 21.78 -4.50 -11.44
C PRO A 264 23.20 -4.17 -11.95
N PRO A 265 23.87 -3.14 -11.40
CA PRO A 265 25.27 -2.86 -11.71
C PRO A 265 26.17 -4.00 -11.24
N TYR A 266 27.21 -4.29 -12.00
CA TYR A 266 28.17 -5.36 -11.73
C TYR A 266 29.59 -4.82 -11.67
N LEU A 267 30.38 -5.40 -10.78
CA LEU A 267 31.80 -5.14 -10.65
C LEU A 267 32.57 -5.98 -11.66
N ALA A 268 33.31 -5.30 -12.54
CA ALA A 268 34.29 -5.90 -13.43
C ALA A 268 35.69 -5.84 -12.81
N ALA A 269 36.52 -6.86 -13.05
CA ALA A 269 37.86 -6.93 -12.48
C ALA A 269 38.78 -5.76 -12.88
N ASP A 270 38.56 -5.19 -14.07
CA ASP A 270 39.28 -4.03 -14.60
C ASP A 270 38.61 -2.68 -14.28
N GLY A 271 37.52 -2.68 -13.51
CA GLY A 271 36.74 -1.49 -13.16
C GLY A 271 35.89 -0.92 -14.30
N SER A 272 35.72 -1.64 -15.41
CA SER A 272 34.90 -1.22 -16.56
C SER A 272 33.39 -1.47 -16.35
N GLY A 273 32.57 -1.11 -17.34
CA GLY A 273 31.12 -1.33 -17.30
C GLY A 273 30.44 -0.48 -16.23
N THR A 274 29.63 -1.11 -15.38
CA THR A 274 28.86 -0.48 -14.30
C THR A 274 29.55 -0.59 -12.93
N SER A 275 30.87 -0.80 -12.93
CA SER A 275 31.67 -0.95 -11.71
C SER A 275 31.59 0.29 -10.81
N ALA A 276 31.53 1.49 -11.40
CA ALA A 276 31.47 2.74 -10.66
C ALA A 276 30.18 2.86 -9.83
N GLU A 277 29.06 2.36 -10.34
CA GLU A 277 27.74 2.33 -9.70
C GLU A 277 27.71 1.25 -8.61
N TYR A 278 28.27 0.06 -8.87
CA TYR A 278 28.44 -0.99 -7.86
C TYR A 278 29.28 -0.48 -6.69
N GLN A 279 30.44 0.11 -6.97
CA GLN A 279 31.36 0.65 -5.99
C GLN A 279 30.72 1.76 -5.17
N TRP A 280 30.04 2.72 -5.82
CA TRP A 280 29.36 3.81 -5.13
C TRP A 280 28.22 3.30 -4.25
N GLY A 281 27.32 2.47 -4.79
CA GLY A 281 26.12 2.02 -4.08
C GLY A 281 26.47 1.22 -2.82
N HIS A 282 27.45 0.31 -2.90
CA HIS A 282 27.91 -0.43 -1.72
C HIS A 282 28.75 0.42 -0.76
N SER A 283 29.55 1.39 -1.26
CA SER A 283 30.29 2.31 -0.39
C SER A 283 29.37 3.24 0.39
N LEU A 284 28.26 3.69 -0.21
CA LEU A 284 27.24 4.51 0.46
C LEU A 284 26.70 3.81 1.71
N VAL A 285 26.46 2.50 1.65
CA VAL A 285 26.03 1.71 2.82
C VAL A 285 27.05 1.77 3.97
N ALA A 286 28.35 1.66 3.65
CA ALA A 286 29.40 1.79 4.66
C ALA A 286 29.50 3.22 5.21
N ILE A 287 29.30 4.23 4.37
CA ILE A 287 29.34 5.65 4.74
C ILE A 287 28.20 6.01 5.67
N TRP A 288 26.97 5.58 5.37
CA TRP A 288 25.79 5.84 6.22
C TRP A 288 25.87 5.14 7.58
N SER A 289 26.68 4.08 7.70
CA SER A 289 26.99 3.48 9.01
C SER A 289 27.67 4.47 9.97
N ALA A 290 28.32 5.52 9.47
CA ALA A 290 28.91 6.58 10.28
C ALA A 290 27.87 7.46 10.99
N HIS A 291 26.60 7.43 10.54
CA HIS A 291 25.51 8.24 11.11
C HIS A 291 24.91 7.64 12.38
N LEU A 292 25.26 6.40 12.74
CA LEU A 292 24.62 5.63 13.82
C LEU A 292 25.06 6.03 15.24
N ASP A 293 25.87 7.08 15.39
CA ASP A 293 26.31 7.57 16.70
C ASP A 293 25.39 8.70 17.19
N PRO A 294 24.57 8.47 18.25
CA PRO A 294 23.71 9.51 18.80
C PRO A 294 24.49 10.69 19.39
N ALA A 295 25.80 10.53 19.64
CA ALA A 295 26.67 11.56 20.20
C ALA A 295 27.44 12.36 19.13
N ASP A 296 27.17 12.19 17.85
CA ASP A 296 27.88 12.89 16.77
C ASP A 296 27.52 14.39 16.66
N GLY A 297 26.50 14.83 17.38
CA GLY A 297 26.08 16.23 17.50
C GLY A 297 25.18 16.72 16.37
N VAL A 298 24.74 15.86 15.45
CA VAL A 298 23.82 16.24 14.36
C VAL A 298 22.39 15.93 14.75
N MET A 299 21.54 16.94 14.61
CA MET A 299 20.10 16.86 14.85
C MET A 299 19.36 17.00 13.51
N TRP A 300 18.36 16.16 13.28
CA TRP A 300 17.44 16.25 12.15
C TRP A 300 16.04 16.61 12.61
N ASP A 301 15.36 17.43 11.81
CA ASP A 301 13.91 17.51 11.88
C ASP A 301 13.35 16.32 11.11
N ILE A 302 12.74 15.37 11.83
CA ILE A 302 12.17 14.14 11.26
C ILE A 302 10.64 14.24 11.14
N SER A 303 10.07 15.44 11.32
CA SER A 303 8.63 15.65 11.15
C SER A 303 8.22 15.51 9.68
N PRO A 304 6.92 15.25 9.39
CA PRO A 304 6.41 15.26 8.03
C PRO A 304 6.57 16.63 7.35
N GLY A 305 6.83 17.70 8.10
CA GLY A 305 7.14 19.03 7.58
C GLY A 305 8.51 19.16 6.92
N ALA A 306 9.45 18.24 7.21
CA ALA A 306 10.84 18.32 6.79
C ALA A 306 11.28 17.18 5.86
N ILE A 307 10.68 15.98 5.98
CA ILE A 307 11.04 14.79 5.21
C ILE A 307 9.81 14.14 4.56
N GLY A 308 10.02 13.35 3.50
CA GLY A 308 8.94 12.74 2.71
C GLY A 308 8.46 13.65 1.57
N ASN A 309 7.22 13.41 1.11
CA ASN A 309 6.58 14.12 0.00
C ASN A 309 7.37 14.02 -1.34
N ILE A 310 7.75 12.81 -1.72
CA ILE A 310 8.46 12.53 -2.97
C ILE A 310 7.44 12.13 -4.04
N ALA A 311 7.47 12.82 -5.17
CA ALA A 311 6.65 12.48 -6.32
C ALA A 311 7.24 11.26 -7.04
N VAL A 312 6.38 10.39 -7.58
CA VAL A 312 6.83 9.16 -8.29
C VAL A 312 7.68 9.52 -9.51
N GLU A 313 7.38 10.64 -10.15
CA GLU A 313 8.09 11.18 -11.31
C GLU A 313 9.53 11.60 -10.98
N ASP A 314 9.84 11.83 -9.71
CA ASP A 314 11.18 12.17 -9.23
C ASP A 314 12.05 10.93 -8.96
N TYR A 315 11.49 9.71 -9.04
CA TYR A 315 12.27 8.48 -8.90
C TYR A 315 13.23 8.29 -10.08
N PRO A 316 14.52 8.02 -9.80
CA PRO A 316 15.50 7.85 -10.86
C PRO A 316 15.27 6.55 -11.62
N THR A 317 15.20 6.64 -12.95
CA THR A 317 15.08 5.48 -13.86
C THR A 317 16.43 5.02 -14.41
N THR A 318 17.53 5.63 -13.98
CA THR A 318 18.90 5.28 -14.37
C THR A 318 19.79 5.09 -13.14
N LEU A 319 20.82 4.24 -13.27
CA LEU A 319 21.77 4.00 -12.19
C LEU A 319 22.53 5.25 -11.75
N GLU A 320 22.87 6.14 -12.70
CA GLU A 320 23.52 7.41 -12.39
C GLU A 320 22.59 8.35 -11.62
N GLY A 321 21.29 8.34 -11.95
CA GLY A 321 20.26 9.14 -11.28
C GLY A 321 20.16 8.86 -9.78
N LEU A 322 20.49 7.65 -9.32
CA LEU A 322 20.51 7.30 -7.90
C LEU A 322 21.44 8.21 -7.09
N ARG A 323 22.54 8.72 -7.67
CA ARG A 323 23.48 9.64 -6.99
C ARG A 323 22.87 11.00 -6.69
N GLY A 324 21.89 11.42 -7.48
CA GLY A 324 21.14 12.65 -7.23
C GLY A 324 19.96 12.47 -6.29
N PHE A 325 19.53 11.22 -6.07
CA PHE A 325 18.41 10.89 -5.20
C PHE A 325 18.83 10.70 -3.74
N TYR A 326 19.98 10.05 -3.49
CA TYR A 326 20.47 9.80 -2.13
C TYR A 326 21.63 10.73 -1.76
N ASP A 327 21.55 11.38 -0.60
CA ASP A 327 22.67 12.17 -0.09
C ASP A 327 23.75 11.24 0.49
N LEU A 328 24.89 11.17 -0.19
CA LEU A 328 26.00 10.30 0.15
C LEU A 328 26.57 10.58 1.56
N GLU A 329 26.76 11.85 1.92
CA GLU A 329 27.50 12.23 3.14
C GLU A 329 26.56 12.54 4.30
N ASN A 330 25.43 13.19 4.03
CA ASN A 330 24.50 13.62 5.06
C ASN A 330 23.37 12.61 5.29
N GLY A 331 23.15 11.65 4.41
CA GLY A 331 22.08 10.67 4.56
C GLY A 331 20.70 11.20 4.14
N GLY A 332 19.76 10.27 3.94
CA GLY A 332 18.42 10.58 3.46
C GLY A 332 18.32 10.67 1.93
N ASP A 333 17.19 11.20 1.47
CA ASP A 333 16.85 11.35 0.06
C ASP A 333 16.39 12.78 -0.27
N ILE A 334 15.80 12.97 -1.46
CA ILE A 334 15.35 14.28 -1.95
C ILE A 334 14.07 14.82 -1.30
N GLY A 335 13.50 14.09 -0.33
CA GLY A 335 12.26 14.47 0.35
C GLY A 335 12.31 15.89 0.93
N ARG A 336 11.19 16.62 0.80
CA ARG A 336 11.06 18.01 1.25
C ARG A 336 9.98 18.23 2.29
N GLY A 337 9.20 17.19 2.59
CA GLY A 337 8.08 17.24 3.51
C GLY A 337 6.83 17.95 2.97
N HIS A 338 5.77 17.83 3.76
CA HIS A 338 4.45 18.43 3.57
C HIS A 338 4.37 19.70 4.43
N PRO A 339 4.10 20.88 3.85
CA PRO A 339 4.08 22.12 4.64
C PRO A 339 2.92 22.20 5.64
N LEU A 340 1.81 21.51 5.36
CA LEU A 340 0.56 21.56 6.14
C LEU A 340 -0.03 20.16 6.29
N ASN A 341 -0.63 19.89 7.45
CA ASN A 341 -1.49 18.74 7.65
C ASN A 341 -2.85 19.01 6.97
N PRO A 342 -3.31 18.12 6.06
CA PRO A 342 -4.49 18.39 5.23
C PRO A 342 -5.80 18.41 6.02
N VAL A 343 -5.86 17.73 7.17
CA VAL A 343 -7.06 17.63 8.00
C VAL A 343 -7.20 18.85 8.92
N THR A 344 -6.10 19.31 9.50
CA THR A 344 -6.11 20.42 10.48
C THR A 344 -5.83 21.78 9.85
N GLY A 345 -5.21 21.83 8.66
CA GLY A 345 -4.73 23.05 8.01
C GLY A 345 -3.55 23.72 8.70
N ALA A 346 -2.99 23.12 9.74
CA ALA A 346 -1.84 23.63 10.49
C ALA A 346 -0.52 23.09 9.93
N PRO A 347 0.61 23.82 10.07
CA PRO A 347 1.92 23.28 9.74
C PRO A 347 2.31 22.17 10.70
N TYR A 348 3.03 21.15 10.19
CA TYR A 348 3.62 20.13 11.06
C TYR A 348 4.65 20.77 11.99
N ALA A 349 4.63 20.36 13.26
CA ALA A 349 5.58 20.85 14.24
C ALA A 349 6.95 20.20 14.00
N PRO A 350 8.07 20.95 14.08
CA PRO A 350 9.40 20.37 13.99
C PRO A 350 9.62 19.28 15.05
N ASN A 351 10.15 18.14 14.63
CA ASN A 351 10.47 17.00 15.50
C ASN A 351 11.99 16.76 15.44
N MET A 352 12.73 17.41 16.36
CA MET A 352 14.19 17.40 16.34
C MET A 352 14.77 16.18 17.08
N VAL A 353 15.41 15.27 16.35
CA VAL A 353 16.00 14.04 16.89
C VAL A 353 17.49 13.94 16.50
N ALA A 354 18.32 13.38 17.38
CA ALA A 354 19.72 13.09 17.05
C ALA A 354 19.76 12.07 15.91
N ARG A 355 20.53 12.33 14.84
CA ARG A 355 20.44 11.49 13.64
C ARG A 355 20.77 10.02 13.92
N GLY A 356 21.68 9.75 14.85
CA GLY A 356 22.03 8.40 15.26
C GLY A 356 20.91 7.69 16.01
N ASP A 357 20.05 8.39 16.74
CA ASP A 357 18.84 7.79 17.32
C ASP A 357 17.81 7.51 16.22
N TYR A 358 17.55 8.48 15.34
CA TYR A 358 16.60 8.28 14.22
C TYR A 358 17.01 7.11 13.32
N ALA A 359 18.26 7.07 12.84
CA ALA A 359 18.73 6.03 11.94
C ALA A 359 18.66 4.62 12.55
N ARG A 360 18.99 4.48 13.85
CA ARG A 360 18.90 3.19 14.57
C ARG A 360 17.46 2.77 14.84
N VAL A 361 16.62 3.70 15.30
CA VAL A 361 15.17 3.46 15.50
C VAL A 361 14.51 3.06 14.19
N LEU A 362 14.80 3.78 13.11
CA LEU A 362 14.23 3.50 11.80
C LEU A 362 14.70 2.14 11.27
N ALA A 363 15.99 1.82 11.40
CA ALA A 363 16.53 0.52 11.03
C ALA A 363 15.84 -0.63 11.77
N GLU A 364 15.64 -0.52 13.09
CA GLU A 364 15.05 -1.59 13.90
C GLU A 364 13.53 -1.68 13.78
N PHE A 365 12.81 -0.55 13.66
CA PHE A 365 11.35 -0.53 13.47
C PHE A 365 10.95 -1.31 12.21
N TRP A 366 11.61 -1.04 11.10
CA TRP A 366 11.35 -1.75 9.86
C TRP A 366 12.13 -3.06 9.74
N ALA A 367 13.05 -3.40 10.68
CA ALA A 367 13.80 -4.66 10.66
C ALA A 367 12.94 -5.88 10.95
N ASP A 368 11.76 -5.68 11.53
CA ASP A 368 10.82 -6.75 11.83
C ASP A 368 11.50 -7.81 12.72
N GLY A 369 11.84 -7.41 13.96
CA GLY A 369 12.58 -8.21 14.94
C GLY A 369 11.86 -9.47 15.45
N PRO A 370 12.36 -10.10 16.55
CA PRO A 370 11.92 -11.43 17.00
C PRO A 370 10.43 -11.59 17.30
N ASP A 371 9.74 -10.49 17.61
CA ASP A 371 8.30 -10.49 17.87
C ASP A 371 7.49 -10.00 16.65
N SER A 372 8.08 -10.02 15.45
CA SER A 372 7.48 -9.43 14.24
C SER A 372 6.70 -10.43 13.39
N GLU A 373 5.75 -9.87 12.65
CA GLU A 373 4.88 -10.46 11.66
C GLU A 373 5.55 -10.51 10.26
N THR A 374 6.86 -10.24 10.17
CA THR A 374 7.64 -10.04 8.92
C THR A 374 7.09 -8.86 8.08
N PRO A 375 7.81 -8.39 7.03
CA PRO A 375 7.39 -7.20 6.26
C PRO A 375 5.95 -7.23 5.74
N PRO A 376 5.42 -8.34 5.18
CA PRO A 376 4.03 -8.34 4.74
C PRO A 376 3.04 -8.24 5.93
N GLY A 377 3.32 -8.85 7.07
CA GLY A 377 2.45 -8.77 8.25
C GLY A 377 2.52 -7.43 8.99
N HIS A 378 3.67 -6.75 8.94
CA HIS A 378 3.80 -5.38 9.46
C HIS A 378 2.77 -4.45 8.79
N TRP A 379 2.62 -4.54 7.47
CA TRP A 379 1.64 -3.73 6.74
C TRP A 379 0.18 -4.09 7.05
N PHE A 380 -0.11 -5.32 7.46
CA PHE A 380 -1.42 -5.67 8.04
C PHE A 380 -1.62 -5.02 9.41
N THR A 381 -0.59 -4.91 10.24
CA THR A 381 -0.65 -4.17 11.51
C THR A 381 -0.90 -2.68 11.27
N ILE A 382 -0.27 -2.09 10.24
CA ILE A 382 -0.53 -0.70 9.83
C ILE A 382 -1.96 -0.55 9.29
N LEU A 383 -2.44 -1.48 8.46
CA LEU A 383 -3.83 -1.48 7.99
C LEU A 383 -4.80 -1.55 9.17
N ASN A 384 -4.56 -2.41 10.16
CA ASN A 384 -5.36 -2.50 11.36
C ASN A 384 -5.35 -1.18 12.16
N TYR A 385 -4.17 -0.56 12.32
CA TYR A 385 -4.05 0.77 12.93
C TYR A 385 -4.90 1.83 12.20
N VAL A 386 -4.93 1.80 10.86
CA VAL A 386 -5.75 2.68 10.03
C VAL A 386 -7.24 2.37 10.20
N ASN A 387 -7.62 1.09 10.15
CA ASN A 387 -9.01 0.62 10.29
C ASN A 387 -9.62 0.98 11.65
N ASP A 388 -8.79 0.94 12.69
CA ASP A 388 -9.19 1.25 14.08
C ASP A 388 -9.20 2.76 14.36
N HIS A 389 -8.72 3.60 13.42
CA HIS A 389 -8.64 5.04 13.63
C HIS A 389 -10.02 5.71 13.56
N PRO A 390 -10.43 6.51 14.57
CA PRO A 390 -11.79 7.05 14.67
C PRO A 390 -12.17 8.09 13.60
N GLN A 391 -11.18 8.62 12.87
CA GLN A 391 -11.42 9.54 11.75
C GLN A 391 -11.47 8.85 10.39
N LEU A 392 -11.17 7.54 10.32
CA LEU A 392 -11.37 6.80 9.07
C LEU A 392 -12.88 6.69 8.80
N ARG A 393 -13.29 7.06 7.59
CA ARG A 393 -14.59 6.67 7.05
C ARG A 393 -14.38 5.47 6.14
N LYS A 394 -15.01 4.34 6.48
CA LYS A 394 -14.90 3.06 5.76
C LYS A 394 -15.72 3.09 4.46
N GLN A 395 -15.34 3.98 3.56
CA GLN A 395 -15.91 4.16 2.22
C GLN A 395 -14.88 3.69 1.21
N PHE A 396 -15.24 2.77 0.32
CA PHE A 396 -14.29 2.24 -0.66
C PHE A 396 -13.85 3.37 -1.61
N ARG A 397 -12.54 3.57 -1.77
CA ARG A 397 -11.95 4.75 -2.44
C ARG A 397 -12.38 6.10 -1.87
N GLY A 398 -12.84 6.13 -0.62
CA GLY A 398 -13.37 7.33 0.02
C GLY A 398 -14.71 7.80 -0.57
N ARG A 399 -15.41 6.94 -1.33
CA ARG A 399 -16.69 7.24 -2.02
C ARG A 399 -17.76 6.20 -1.68
N GLY A 400 -18.99 6.46 -2.12
CA GLY A 400 -20.10 5.52 -1.97
C GLY A 400 -20.58 5.35 -0.52
N ALA A 401 -21.26 4.23 -0.26
CA ALA A 401 -21.78 3.91 1.06
C ALA A 401 -20.67 3.61 2.07
N VAL A 402 -20.93 3.92 3.35
CA VAL A 402 -20.06 3.46 4.45
C VAL A 402 -20.30 1.97 4.64
N LEU A 403 -19.25 1.17 4.46
CA LEU A 403 -19.26 -0.28 4.62
C LEU A 403 -19.33 -0.66 6.09
N ASP A 404 -19.94 -1.81 6.38
CA ASP A 404 -19.87 -2.38 7.72
C ASP A 404 -18.46 -2.89 8.03
N ASP A 405 -18.11 -2.97 9.32
CA ASP A 405 -16.74 -3.29 9.73
C ASP A 405 -16.24 -4.64 9.20
N LEU A 406 -17.10 -5.66 9.13
CA LEU A 406 -16.70 -6.98 8.63
C LEU A 406 -16.43 -6.93 7.12
N GLU A 407 -17.32 -6.31 6.36
CA GLU A 407 -17.15 -6.16 4.91
C GLU A 407 -15.87 -5.37 4.59
N TRP A 408 -15.64 -4.24 5.28
CA TRP A 408 -14.44 -3.45 5.12
C TRP A 408 -13.16 -4.26 5.40
N ASP A 409 -13.14 -4.99 6.52
CA ASP A 409 -11.96 -5.77 6.90
C ASP A 409 -11.73 -6.92 5.90
N LEU A 410 -12.77 -7.62 5.43
CA LEU A 410 -12.65 -8.67 4.42
C LEU A 410 -12.11 -8.15 3.08
N LYS A 411 -12.70 -7.05 2.57
CA LYS A 411 -12.26 -6.42 1.32
C LYS A 411 -10.82 -5.92 1.44
N SER A 412 -10.50 -5.18 2.51
CA SER A 412 -9.15 -4.64 2.73
C SER A 412 -8.07 -5.72 2.90
N TYR A 413 -8.37 -6.81 3.62
CA TYR A 413 -7.44 -7.93 3.78
C TYR A 413 -7.23 -8.73 2.51
N LEU A 414 -8.26 -8.88 1.66
CA LEU A 414 -8.09 -9.55 0.37
C LEU A 414 -7.13 -8.75 -0.52
N VAL A 415 -7.35 -7.45 -0.68
CA VAL A 415 -6.51 -6.62 -1.55
C VAL A 415 -5.07 -6.56 -1.05
N LEU A 416 -4.89 -6.25 0.24
CA LEU A 416 -3.54 -6.16 0.81
C LEU A 416 -2.84 -7.52 0.79
N GLY A 417 -3.56 -8.59 1.15
CA GLY A 417 -3.03 -9.95 1.11
C GLY A 417 -2.56 -10.34 -0.30
N GLY A 418 -3.41 -10.12 -1.31
CA GLY A 418 -3.09 -10.36 -2.71
C GLY A 418 -1.86 -9.59 -3.18
N ALA A 419 -1.80 -8.28 -2.87
CA ALA A 419 -0.64 -7.46 -3.19
C ALA A 419 0.65 -7.97 -2.52
N MET A 420 0.61 -8.32 -1.23
CA MET A 420 1.77 -8.90 -0.54
C MET A 420 2.20 -10.23 -1.18
N HIS A 421 1.25 -11.10 -1.54
CA HIS A 421 1.55 -12.36 -2.18
C HIS A 421 2.25 -12.18 -3.53
N ASP A 422 1.76 -11.26 -4.36
CA ASP A 422 2.35 -10.95 -5.67
C ASP A 422 3.72 -10.28 -5.57
N VAL A 423 3.92 -9.40 -4.58
CA VAL A 423 5.25 -8.87 -4.26
C VAL A 423 6.22 -10.01 -3.94
N ALA A 424 5.79 -11.00 -3.13
CA ALA A 424 6.64 -12.13 -2.78
C ALA A 424 7.10 -12.90 -4.04
N ILE A 425 6.19 -13.11 -4.98
CA ILE A 425 6.44 -13.81 -6.25
C ILE A 425 7.44 -13.04 -7.10
N ALA A 426 7.14 -11.76 -7.39
CA ALA A 426 7.99 -10.93 -8.25
C ALA A 426 9.41 -10.77 -7.66
N VAL A 427 9.49 -10.38 -6.39
CA VAL A 427 10.77 -10.08 -5.73
C VAL A 427 11.64 -11.32 -5.60
N TRP A 428 11.09 -12.47 -5.18
CA TRP A 428 11.92 -13.67 -5.05
C TRP A 428 12.27 -14.31 -6.39
N GLY A 429 11.45 -14.13 -7.43
CA GLY A 429 11.85 -14.43 -8.82
C GLY A 429 13.08 -13.63 -9.25
N ILE A 430 13.06 -12.31 -9.02
CA ILE A 430 14.18 -11.39 -9.30
C ILE A 430 15.42 -11.78 -8.48
N LYS A 431 15.27 -11.94 -7.15
CA LYS A 431 16.37 -12.31 -6.25
C LYS A 431 16.98 -13.65 -6.61
N GLY A 432 16.14 -14.63 -6.94
CA GLY A 432 16.57 -15.93 -7.40
C GLY A 432 17.42 -15.83 -8.67
N TYR A 433 16.90 -15.16 -9.71
CA TYR A 433 17.55 -15.07 -11.02
C TYR A 433 18.80 -14.18 -11.06
N TYR A 434 18.78 -13.01 -10.42
CA TYR A 434 19.95 -12.11 -10.41
C TYR A 434 20.97 -12.54 -9.37
N ASP A 435 20.53 -13.16 -8.27
CA ASP A 435 21.40 -13.69 -7.22
C ASP A 435 22.42 -12.66 -6.74
N TYR A 436 21.99 -11.40 -6.58
CA TYR A 436 22.89 -10.27 -6.36
C TYR A 436 23.51 -10.23 -4.96
N ALA A 437 24.77 -9.80 -4.89
CA ALA A 437 25.55 -9.72 -3.66
C ALA A 437 24.97 -8.75 -2.62
N ARG A 438 25.19 -9.07 -1.33
CA ARG A 438 24.86 -8.18 -0.20
C ARG A 438 26.02 -7.23 0.12
N PRO A 439 25.77 -6.07 0.75
CA PRO A 439 26.82 -5.11 1.10
C PRO A 439 28.01 -5.72 1.85
N ILE A 440 27.80 -6.62 2.82
CA ILE A 440 28.91 -7.24 3.56
C ILE A 440 29.87 -8.00 2.65
N THR A 441 29.36 -8.73 1.66
CA THR A 441 30.17 -9.45 0.66
C THR A 441 30.94 -8.47 -0.19
N ALA A 442 30.24 -7.47 -0.75
CA ALA A 442 30.79 -6.47 -1.67
C ALA A 442 31.86 -5.60 -1.00
N ILE A 443 31.56 -5.03 0.17
CA ILE A 443 32.44 -4.13 0.92
C ILE A 443 33.71 -4.85 1.36
N ARG A 444 33.59 -6.05 1.95
CA ARG A 444 34.76 -6.83 2.39
C ARG A 444 35.62 -7.29 1.20
N TYR A 445 35.00 -7.62 0.07
CA TYR A 445 35.72 -7.97 -1.16
C TYR A 445 36.49 -6.77 -1.74
N MET A 446 35.80 -5.66 -2.00
CA MET A 446 36.42 -4.45 -2.56
C MET A 446 37.53 -3.93 -1.65
N ALA A 447 37.31 -3.90 -0.33
CA ALA A 447 38.32 -3.49 0.62
C ALA A 447 39.54 -4.43 0.66
N GLY A 448 39.34 -5.73 0.43
CA GLY A 448 40.43 -6.71 0.31
C GLY A 448 41.31 -6.50 -0.92
N LEU A 449 40.75 -5.95 -2.00
CA LEU A 449 41.51 -5.56 -3.21
C LEU A 449 42.31 -4.27 -3.00
N GLY A 450 41.82 -3.36 -2.16
CA GLY A 450 42.42 -2.06 -1.89
C GLY A 450 41.55 -0.90 -2.38
N GLN A 451 42.15 0.24 -2.71
CA GLN A 451 41.42 1.45 -3.09
C GLN A 451 41.36 1.67 -4.61
N SER A 452 40.30 2.29 -5.11
CA SER A 452 40.10 2.54 -6.55
C SER A 452 40.15 4.02 -6.99
N SER A 453 40.41 4.95 -6.06
CA SER A 453 40.36 6.40 -6.34
C SER A 453 41.60 6.97 -7.02
N ASP A 454 42.80 6.51 -6.67
CA ASP A 454 44.05 7.08 -7.21
C ASP A 454 45.11 6.01 -7.51
N PRO A 455 45.50 5.78 -8.78
CA PRO A 455 46.53 4.81 -9.14
C PRO A 455 47.93 5.11 -8.60
N ASN A 456 48.17 6.31 -8.07
CA ASN A 456 49.45 6.70 -7.48
C ASN A 456 49.52 6.46 -5.96
N LEU A 457 48.38 6.15 -5.32
CA LEU A 457 48.35 5.81 -3.90
C LEU A 457 48.61 4.29 -3.70
N PRO A 458 49.11 3.89 -2.52
CA PRO A 458 49.26 2.48 -2.18
C PRO A 458 47.95 1.67 -2.31
N SER A 459 48.11 0.37 -2.50
CA SER A 459 46.99 -0.59 -2.59
C SER A 459 45.95 -0.23 -3.65
N TYR A 460 46.36 0.38 -4.77
CA TYR A 460 45.42 0.66 -5.86
C TYR A 460 44.95 -0.62 -6.56
N HIS A 461 43.65 -0.74 -6.75
CA HIS A 461 43.01 -1.72 -7.61
C HIS A 461 41.77 -1.10 -8.26
N PRO A 462 41.55 -1.23 -9.59
CA PRO A 462 40.41 -0.58 -10.25
C PRO A 462 39.05 -1.09 -9.75
N ALA A 463 38.95 -2.37 -9.36
CA ALA A 463 37.78 -2.94 -8.69
C ALA A 463 37.78 -2.79 -7.15
N GLY A 464 38.69 -1.99 -6.59
CA GLY A 464 38.78 -1.70 -5.16
C GLY A 464 37.67 -0.75 -4.67
N ILE A 465 37.70 -0.37 -3.40
CA ILE A 465 36.72 0.56 -2.81
C ILE A 465 37.18 2.02 -3.00
N PRO A 466 36.29 2.95 -3.41
CA PRO A 466 36.66 4.35 -3.55
C PRO A 466 36.95 4.99 -2.20
N LEU A 467 38.05 5.74 -2.11
CA LEU A 467 38.37 6.59 -0.96
C LEU A 467 37.42 7.80 -0.90
N LEU A 468 37.04 8.16 0.33
CA LEU A 468 36.29 9.35 0.66
C LEU A 468 36.80 9.88 2.01
N GLU A 469 37.30 11.12 2.03
CA GLU A 469 37.87 11.74 3.22
C GLU A 469 36.88 11.67 4.40
N ASN A 470 37.36 11.35 5.60
CA ASN A 470 36.57 11.16 6.83
C ASN A 470 35.67 9.92 6.89
N PHE A 471 35.57 9.13 5.81
CA PHE A 471 34.73 7.93 5.76
C PHE A 471 35.48 6.66 5.34
N ILE A 472 36.24 6.71 4.24
CA ILE A 472 36.95 5.58 3.64
C ILE A 472 38.38 6.01 3.33
N GLU A 473 39.34 5.46 4.07
CA GLU A 473 40.73 5.92 4.03
C GLU A 473 41.72 4.75 4.05
N LEU A 474 42.97 5.04 3.69
CA LEU A 474 44.08 4.14 3.94
C LEU A 474 44.55 4.28 5.39
N VAL A 475 44.88 3.16 6.02
CA VAL A 475 45.60 3.13 7.29
C VAL A 475 47.01 3.67 7.07
N THR A 476 47.39 4.71 7.82
CA THR A 476 48.75 5.29 7.79
C THR A 476 49.65 4.63 8.85
N ALA A 477 50.96 4.88 8.81
CA ALA A 477 51.91 4.29 9.75
C ALA A 477 51.75 4.78 11.20
N ASP A 478 51.17 5.96 11.36
CA ASP A 478 50.86 6.65 12.61
C ASP A 478 49.40 6.43 13.08
N ASP A 479 48.60 5.71 12.29
CA ASP A 479 47.21 5.37 12.64
C ASP A 479 47.18 4.33 13.78
N PRO A 480 46.30 4.47 14.79
CA PRO A 480 46.10 3.44 15.82
C PRO A 480 45.76 2.04 15.25
N LEU A 481 45.16 1.98 14.06
CA LEU A 481 44.84 0.74 13.35
C LEU A 481 46.05 0.13 12.61
N ALA A 482 47.21 0.79 12.53
CA ALA A 482 48.39 0.28 11.83
C ALA A 482 48.85 -1.11 12.33
N GLY A 483 48.53 -1.42 13.59
CA GLY A 483 49.00 -2.61 14.28
C GLY A 483 50.41 -2.45 14.86
N PRO A 484 50.80 -3.29 15.82
CA PRO A 484 52.09 -3.20 16.51
C PRO A 484 53.32 -3.27 15.59
N ASN A 485 53.19 -3.87 14.41
CA ASN A 485 54.27 -3.99 13.43
C ASN A 485 53.97 -3.25 12.11
N GLY A 486 52.93 -2.42 12.07
CA GLY A 486 52.47 -1.78 10.83
C GLY A 486 51.83 -2.76 9.83
N GLU A 487 51.36 -3.92 10.29
CA GLU A 487 50.78 -4.99 9.45
C GLU A 487 49.50 -4.58 8.71
N HIS A 488 48.85 -3.49 9.14
CA HIS A 488 47.65 -2.96 8.52
C HIS A 488 47.88 -1.69 7.72
N VAL A 489 49.12 -1.16 7.67
CA VAL A 489 49.43 0.03 6.87
C VAL A 489 49.06 -0.22 5.41
N HIS A 490 48.40 0.75 4.78
CA HIS A 490 47.83 0.68 3.44
C HIS A 490 46.62 -0.27 3.25
N LYS A 491 46.11 -0.90 4.31
CA LYS A 491 44.75 -1.47 4.27
C LYS A 491 43.70 -0.37 4.28
N ILE A 492 42.48 -0.72 3.90
CA ILE A 492 41.32 0.18 3.99
C ILE A 492 40.77 0.20 5.43
N LYS A 493 40.50 1.40 5.93
CA LYS A 493 39.70 1.65 7.14
C LYS A 493 38.40 2.37 6.79
N LEU A 494 37.34 2.07 7.54
CA LEU A 494 36.03 2.69 7.42
C LEU A 494 35.68 3.38 8.74
N ARG A 495 35.08 4.56 8.66
CA ARG A 495 34.39 5.17 9.80
C ARG A 495 32.95 4.68 9.79
N ALA A 496 32.63 3.76 10.70
CA ALA A 496 31.35 3.05 10.72
C ALA A 496 30.95 2.65 12.15
N TRP A 497 29.74 2.14 12.33
CA TRP A 497 29.37 1.43 13.54
C TRP A 497 30.36 0.31 13.82
N ARG A 498 30.88 0.25 15.04
CA ARG A 498 32.04 -0.59 15.37
C ARG A 498 31.76 -2.08 15.42
N GLY A 499 30.49 -2.47 15.40
CA GLY A 499 30.09 -3.87 15.33
C GLY A 499 29.84 -4.53 16.68
N PRO A 500 29.32 -5.77 16.66
CA PRO A 500 28.90 -6.50 17.86
C PRO A 500 30.04 -6.84 18.83
N ASP A 501 31.30 -6.86 18.38
CA ASP A 501 32.45 -7.12 19.25
C ASP A 501 32.63 -6.09 20.39
N TYR A 502 32.00 -4.92 20.25
CA TYR A 502 32.00 -3.86 21.27
C TYR A 502 30.77 -3.94 22.20
N ILE A 503 29.88 -4.91 22.00
CA ILE A 503 28.63 -5.09 22.74
C ILE A 503 28.61 -6.48 23.37
N SER A 504 28.85 -6.55 24.69
CA SER A 504 28.65 -7.76 25.47
C SER A 504 27.23 -7.87 26.05
N PHE A 505 26.62 -6.72 26.36
CA PHE A 505 25.29 -6.61 26.95
C PHE A 505 24.49 -5.54 26.20
N PRO A 506 23.69 -5.93 25.18
CA PRO A 506 22.98 -4.97 24.34
C PRO A 506 21.96 -4.13 25.10
N GLN A 507 21.55 -4.52 26.32
CA GLN A 507 20.60 -3.74 27.13
C GLN A 507 21.22 -2.51 27.81
N ILE A 508 22.56 -2.38 27.81
CA ILE A 508 23.27 -1.32 28.56
C ILE A 508 24.55 -0.85 27.84
N GLN A 509 24.80 -1.29 26.61
CA GLN A 509 26.01 -0.96 25.85
C GLN A 509 25.67 -0.60 24.41
N THR A 510 26.43 0.33 23.87
CA THR A 510 26.46 0.72 22.45
C THR A 510 27.85 0.46 21.88
N ALA A 511 27.94 0.00 20.63
CA ALA A 511 29.25 -0.11 19.96
C ALA A 511 29.82 1.28 19.64
N GLY A 512 28.94 2.22 19.30
CA GLY A 512 29.28 3.56 18.80
C GLY A 512 29.96 3.51 17.42
N VAL A 513 30.23 4.69 16.86
CA VAL A 513 30.94 4.83 15.57
C VAL A 513 32.42 5.06 15.81
N GLY A 514 33.27 4.58 14.90
CA GLY A 514 34.71 4.78 14.94
C GLY A 514 35.42 4.26 13.70
N TRP A 515 36.72 4.50 13.61
CA TRP A 515 37.57 3.90 12.58
C TRP A 515 37.77 2.41 12.87
N ILE A 516 37.39 1.55 11.91
CA ILE A 516 37.60 0.11 11.93
C ILE A 516 38.32 -0.33 10.66
N LEU A 517 39.03 -1.46 10.71
CA LEU A 517 39.52 -2.10 9.49
C LEU A 517 38.33 -2.58 8.65
N ALA A 518 38.30 -2.25 7.37
CA ALA A 518 37.19 -2.56 6.47
C ALA A 518 36.93 -4.07 6.32
N GLU A 519 37.98 -4.88 6.47
CA GLU A 519 37.88 -6.35 6.47
C GLU A 519 37.03 -6.89 7.64
N ASN A 520 36.78 -6.09 8.67
CA ASN A 520 35.93 -6.43 9.82
C ASN A 520 34.57 -5.73 9.78
N TRP A 521 34.23 -5.01 8.70
CA TRP A 521 32.97 -4.28 8.62
C TRP A 521 31.75 -5.19 8.84
N TRP A 522 30.77 -4.68 9.57
CA TRP A 522 29.55 -5.37 9.96
C TRP A 522 28.36 -4.41 9.79
N PRO A 523 27.24 -4.83 9.15
CA PRO A 523 26.04 -4.00 9.01
C PRO A 523 25.38 -3.75 10.37
N TYR A 524 24.57 -2.70 10.57
CA TYR A 524 23.92 -2.48 11.88
C TYR A 524 22.85 -3.54 12.17
N GLN A 525 23.29 -4.67 12.74
CA GLN A 525 22.55 -5.92 12.87
C GLN A 525 23.13 -6.78 13.99
N ARG A 526 22.33 -7.72 14.51
CA ARG A 526 22.74 -8.64 15.58
C ARG A 526 23.83 -9.63 15.11
N PRO A 527 24.68 -10.14 16.02
CA PRO A 527 25.67 -11.15 15.68
C PRO A 527 25.07 -12.46 15.16
N SER A 528 23.84 -12.78 15.57
CA SER A 528 23.10 -13.98 15.17
C SER A 528 22.29 -13.82 13.89
N PHE A 529 22.18 -12.60 13.34
CA PHE A 529 21.43 -12.30 12.12
C PHE A 529 22.08 -11.09 11.43
N VAL A 530 22.97 -11.31 10.47
CA VAL A 530 23.79 -10.25 9.86
C VAL A 530 23.17 -9.67 8.60
N THR A 531 22.56 -10.53 7.80
CA THR A 531 21.75 -10.16 6.64
C THR A 531 20.77 -11.32 6.43
N PRO A 532 19.59 -11.07 5.86
CA PRO A 532 18.70 -12.15 5.49
C PRO A 532 19.38 -13.15 4.56
N ASN A 533 19.01 -14.43 4.68
CA ASN A 533 19.58 -15.56 3.94
C ASN A 533 19.06 -15.65 2.49
N PHE A 534 19.15 -14.55 1.75
CA PHE A 534 18.78 -14.44 0.33
C PHE A 534 19.43 -13.20 -0.30
N ALA A 535 19.50 -13.21 -1.64
CA ALA A 535 20.11 -12.14 -2.44
C ALA A 535 19.51 -10.74 -2.20
N GLY A 536 20.30 -9.70 -2.53
CA GLY A 536 19.94 -8.30 -2.32
C GLY A 536 18.88 -7.77 -3.28
N TYR A 537 19.12 -7.89 -4.58
CA TYR A 537 18.35 -7.19 -5.62
C TYR A 537 17.06 -7.92 -6.02
N VAL A 538 15.88 -7.30 -5.97
CA VAL A 538 15.53 -5.98 -5.37
C VAL A 538 15.14 -6.13 -3.89
N SER A 539 15.04 -5.03 -3.16
CA SER A 539 14.63 -4.99 -1.75
C SER A 539 13.18 -5.42 -1.58
N GLY A 540 12.97 -6.51 -0.83
CA GLY A 540 11.62 -6.97 -0.48
C GLY A 540 10.86 -5.95 0.36
N HIS A 541 11.52 -5.32 1.34
CA HIS A 541 10.87 -4.32 2.19
C HIS A 541 10.42 -3.09 1.39
N SER A 542 11.26 -2.60 0.47
CA SER A 542 10.89 -1.47 -0.40
C SER A 542 9.66 -1.81 -1.25
N THR A 543 9.63 -3.04 -1.80
CA THR A 543 8.55 -3.47 -2.68
C THR A 543 7.24 -3.72 -1.92
N TYR A 544 7.28 -4.47 -0.82
CA TYR A 544 6.10 -4.71 0.04
C TYR A 544 5.50 -3.40 0.51
N SER A 545 6.36 -2.52 1.04
CA SER A 545 5.91 -1.26 1.62
C SER A 545 5.31 -0.34 0.60
N ARG A 546 5.84 -0.33 -0.62
CA ARG A 546 5.30 0.51 -1.68
C ARG A 546 3.97 -0.04 -2.20
N ALA A 547 3.85 -1.35 -2.42
CA ALA A 547 2.58 -1.95 -2.81
C ALA A 547 1.49 -1.72 -1.76
N ALA A 548 1.82 -1.90 -0.48
CA ALA A 548 0.88 -1.63 0.60
C ALA A 548 0.46 -0.16 0.66
N ALA A 549 1.39 0.79 0.48
CA ALA A 549 1.06 2.21 0.46
C ALA A 549 0.10 2.59 -0.68
N GLU A 550 0.28 2.01 -1.88
CA GLU A 550 -0.67 2.23 -2.99
C GLU A 550 -2.04 1.60 -2.69
N VAL A 551 -2.08 0.38 -2.15
CA VAL A 551 -3.33 -0.28 -1.76
C VAL A 551 -4.08 0.54 -0.70
N LEU A 552 -3.41 0.99 0.36
CA LEU A 552 -4.04 1.79 1.42
C LEU A 552 -4.53 3.15 0.90
N THR A 553 -3.76 3.79 0.00
CA THR A 553 -4.16 5.04 -0.66
C THR A 553 -5.43 4.85 -1.48
N ALA A 554 -5.45 3.82 -2.35
CA ALA A 554 -6.60 3.52 -3.19
C ALA A 554 -7.81 3.08 -2.37
N LEU A 555 -7.62 2.24 -1.35
CA LEU A 555 -8.69 1.73 -0.49
C LEU A 555 -9.39 2.84 0.28
N THR A 556 -8.62 3.73 0.91
CA THR A 556 -9.16 4.82 1.74
C THR A 556 -9.60 6.04 0.93
N GLY A 557 -9.16 6.15 -0.33
CA GLY A 557 -9.39 7.33 -1.17
C GLY A 557 -8.52 8.53 -0.80
N ASP A 558 -7.60 8.37 0.15
CA ASP A 558 -6.73 9.43 0.66
C ASP A 558 -5.30 8.90 0.78
N ALA A 559 -4.31 9.68 0.33
CA ALA A 559 -2.91 9.32 0.48
C ALA A 559 -2.40 9.48 1.91
N PHE A 560 -3.11 10.28 2.72
CA PHE A 560 -2.73 10.59 4.08
C PHE A 560 -3.26 9.55 5.07
N PHE A 561 -2.50 9.32 6.14
CA PHE A 561 -3.04 8.61 7.30
C PHE A 561 -4.28 9.35 7.84
N PRO A 562 -5.29 8.66 8.38
CA PRO A 562 -6.44 9.31 9.00
C PRO A 562 -6.01 10.34 10.06
N GLY A 563 -6.60 11.54 10.03
CA GLY A 563 -6.14 12.68 10.85
C GLY A 563 -4.90 13.42 10.30
N GLY A 564 -4.40 12.99 9.15
CA GLY A 564 -3.23 13.55 8.47
C GLY A 564 -1.89 13.14 9.06
N MET A 565 -1.83 12.14 9.96
CA MET A 565 -0.55 11.71 10.55
C MET A 565 -0.64 10.29 11.15
N GLY A 566 0.27 9.41 10.73
CA GLY A 566 0.62 8.17 11.42
C GLY A 566 1.80 8.38 12.35
N VAL A 567 1.84 7.67 13.48
CA VAL A 567 2.92 7.80 14.48
C VAL A 567 3.36 6.45 15.03
N PHE A 568 4.62 6.37 15.44
CA PHE A 568 5.16 5.26 16.23
C PHE A 568 6.11 5.77 17.32
N ASP A 569 5.89 5.35 18.56
CA ASP A 569 6.67 5.76 19.72
C ASP A 569 7.78 4.73 20.06
N ALA A 570 9.03 5.16 19.95
CA ALA A 570 10.21 4.43 20.44
C ALA A 570 10.69 5.08 21.75
N ALA A 571 10.33 4.45 22.87
CA ALA A 571 10.72 4.92 24.20
C ALA A 571 12.23 4.78 24.43
N ARG A 572 12.80 5.79 25.11
CA ARG A 572 14.21 5.86 25.50
C ARG A 572 14.68 4.58 26.20
N ASN A 573 15.78 3.99 25.73
CA ASN A 573 16.40 2.78 26.27
C ASN A 573 15.48 1.54 26.37
N GLU A 574 14.33 1.56 25.70
CA GLU A 574 13.34 0.48 25.78
C GLU A 574 13.04 -0.16 24.42
N PHE A 575 13.41 0.49 23.32
CA PHE A 575 13.07 0.03 21.97
C PHE A 575 14.20 -0.72 21.25
N LEU A 576 15.44 -0.20 21.27
CA LEU A 576 16.53 -0.85 20.53
C LEU A 576 16.92 -2.17 21.19
N VAL A 577 17.18 -3.17 20.35
CA VAL A 577 17.48 -4.54 20.76
C VAL A 577 18.81 -5.02 20.21
N PHE A 578 19.42 -4.29 19.27
CA PHE A 578 20.78 -4.57 18.78
C PHE A 578 21.84 -4.02 19.74
N GLU A 579 21.56 -2.87 20.36
CA GLU A 579 22.35 -2.19 21.37
C GLU A 579 21.46 -1.25 22.20
N ASP A 580 22.01 -0.58 23.22
CA ASP A 580 21.23 0.28 24.13
C ASP A 580 20.74 1.56 23.41
N GLY A 581 19.48 1.91 23.66
CA GLY A 581 18.85 3.13 23.16
C GLY A 581 17.38 2.95 22.75
N PRO A 582 16.79 3.95 22.09
CA PRO A 582 17.39 5.24 21.71
C PRO A 582 17.78 6.10 22.92
N SER A 583 18.66 7.08 22.73
CA SER A 583 19.20 7.90 23.84
C SER A 583 18.18 8.89 24.42
N THR A 584 17.11 9.17 23.66
CA THR A 584 15.92 9.95 24.01
C THR A 584 14.68 9.22 23.49
N ASP A 585 13.48 9.65 23.91
CA ASP A 585 12.25 9.22 23.25
C ASP A 585 12.26 9.71 21.80
N VAL A 586 11.91 8.83 20.86
CA VAL A 586 11.82 9.14 19.43
C VAL A 586 10.41 8.77 18.98
N GLN A 587 9.70 9.72 18.36
CA GLN A 587 8.45 9.44 17.67
C GLN A 587 8.70 9.50 16.17
N LEU A 588 8.50 8.39 15.47
CA LEU A 588 8.43 8.39 14.00
C LEU A 588 7.07 8.96 13.60
N GLU A 589 7.04 9.79 12.57
CA GLU A 589 5.85 10.46 12.08
C GLU A 589 5.77 10.34 10.55
N TRP A 590 4.57 10.07 10.03
CA TRP A 590 4.31 9.94 8.59
C TRP A 590 3.06 10.71 8.21
N ALA A 591 3.12 11.58 7.21
CA ALA A 591 1.91 12.22 6.69
C ALA A 591 1.14 11.25 5.80
N THR A 592 1.83 10.62 4.85
CA THR A 592 1.27 9.71 3.87
C THR A 592 1.75 8.27 4.04
N TYR A 593 0.99 7.30 3.52
CA TYR A 593 1.44 5.90 3.46
C TYR A 593 2.74 5.76 2.65
N ARG A 594 2.93 6.62 1.64
CA ARG A 594 4.14 6.68 0.83
C ARG A 594 5.35 7.15 1.65
N ASP A 595 5.19 8.11 2.57
CA ASP A 595 6.29 8.53 3.45
C ASP A 595 6.73 7.39 4.37
N ALA A 596 5.79 6.61 4.92
CA ALA A 596 6.10 5.42 5.70
C ALA A 596 6.87 4.39 4.85
N SER A 597 6.43 4.17 3.61
CA SER A 597 7.11 3.30 2.65
C SER A 597 8.53 3.76 2.31
N ASP A 598 8.74 5.07 2.10
CA ASP A 598 10.05 5.64 1.80
C ASP A 598 11.01 5.52 2.98
N GLN A 599 10.53 5.77 4.19
CA GLN A 599 11.31 5.53 5.39
C GLN A 599 11.64 4.04 5.60
N CYS A 600 10.71 3.13 5.29
CA CYS A 600 10.98 1.69 5.30
C CYS A 600 12.14 1.33 4.38
N SER A 601 12.16 1.88 3.18
CA SER A 601 13.23 1.70 2.23
C SER A 601 14.59 2.24 2.72
N LEU A 602 14.64 3.49 3.19
CA LEU A 602 15.87 4.10 3.73
C LEU A 602 16.46 3.32 4.91
N SER A 603 15.59 2.76 5.75
CA SER A 603 15.99 1.96 6.90
C SER A 603 16.88 0.76 6.52
N ARG A 604 16.74 0.22 5.30
CA ARG A 604 17.52 -0.93 4.83
C ARG A 604 18.96 -0.56 4.49
N ILE A 605 19.18 0.70 4.12
CA ILE A 605 20.50 1.27 3.86
C ILE A 605 21.21 1.56 5.19
N TRP A 606 20.55 2.23 6.14
CA TRP A 606 21.11 2.45 7.49
C TRP A 606 21.31 1.15 8.27
N GLY A 607 20.41 0.17 8.09
CA GLY A 607 20.58 -1.18 8.62
C GLY A 607 21.73 -1.96 7.96
N GLY A 608 22.34 -1.44 6.90
CA GLY A 608 23.54 -1.99 6.28
C GLY A 608 23.33 -3.14 5.29
N ILE A 609 22.08 -3.44 4.91
CA ILE A 609 21.75 -4.70 4.23
C ILE A 609 21.36 -4.56 2.76
N HIS A 610 21.04 -3.34 2.30
CA HIS A 610 20.70 -3.06 0.90
C HIS A 610 21.42 -1.78 0.41
N PRO A 611 22.08 -1.80 -0.77
CA PRO A 611 22.51 -0.59 -1.47
C PRO A 611 21.33 0.11 -2.17
N PRO A 612 21.49 1.39 -2.57
CA PRO A 612 20.47 2.17 -3.29
C PRO A 612 19.82 1.49 -4.51
N VAL A 613 20.58 0.66 -5.23
CA VAL A 613 20.07 -0.03 -6.42
C VAL A 613 19.05 -1.10 -6.11
N ASP A 614 19.03 -1.63 -4.88
CA ASP A 614 17.99 -2.57 -4.46
C ASP A 614 16.68 -1.85 -4.15
N ASP A 615 16.69 -0.53 -3.94
CA ASP A 615 15.55 0.21 -3.42
C ASP A 615 14.58 0.70 -4.51
N ILE A 616 15.02 1.64 -5.36
CA ILE A 616 14.12 2.33 -6.30
C ILE A 616 13.40 1.37 -7.27
N PRO A 617 14.09 0.38 -7.89
CA PRO A 617 13.38 -0.60 -8.71
C PRO A 617 12.32 -1.38 -7.91
N GLY A 618 12.60 -1.69 -6.64
CA GLY A 618 11.62 -2.31 -5.74
C GLY A 618 10.41 -1.41 -5.47
N ARG A 619 10.60 -0.11 -5.25
CA ARG A 619 9.48 0.84 -5.11
C ARG A 619 8.64 0.89 -6.39
N LEU A 620 9.27 1.02 -7.56
CA LEU A 620 8.56 1.06 -8.85
C LEU A 620 7.72 -0.21 -9.09
N ILE A 621 8.29 -1.39 -8.84
CA ILE A 621 7.57 -2.67 -8.92
C ILE A 621 6.40 -2.70 -7.93
N GLY A 622 6.61 -2.21 -6.70
CA GLY A 622 5.56 -2.12 -5.70
C GLY A 622 4.39 -1.25 -6.13
N ILE A 623 4.63 -0.15 -6.87
CA ILE A 623 3.56 0.69 -7.42
C ILE A 623 2.71 -0.09 -8.42
N GLU A 624 3.35 -0.79 -9.36
CA GLU A 624 2.63 -1.59 -10.36
C GLU A 624 1.79 -2.68 -9.68
N ILE A 625 2.40 -3.48 -8.79
CA ILE A 625 1.71 -4.59 -8.12
C ILE A 625 0.57 -4.10 -7.22
N GLY A 626 0.76 -3.00 -6.48
CA GLY A 626 -0.30 -2.44 -5.64
C GLY A 626 -1.54 -2.04 -6.43
N ASN A 627 -1.33 -1.41 -7.60
CA ASN A 627 -2.42 -1.02 -8.50
C ASN A 627 -3.07 -2.22 -9.19
N GLU A 628 -2.29 -3.19 -9.66
CA GLU A 628 -2.79 -4.42 -10.30
C GLU A 628 -3.64 -5.26 -9.32
N ALA A 629 -3.17 -5.44 -8.09
CA ALA A 629 -3.91 -6.14 -7.04
C ALA A 629 -5.20 -5.41 -6.66
N PHE A 630 -5.16 -4.07 -6.58
CA PHE A 630 -6.34 -3.27 -6.30
C PHE A 630 -7.39 -3.39 -7.41
N ALA A 631 -6.97 -3.27 -8.68
CA ALA A 631 -7.88 -3.35 -9.82
C ALA A 631 -8.58 -4.73 -9.91
N LEU A 632 -7.83 -5.83 -9.69
CA LEU A 632 -8.44 -7.16 -9.65
C LEU A 632 -9.43 -7.28 -8.48
N ALA A 633 -9.07 -6.79 -7.30
CA ALA A 633 -9.94 -6.89 -6.13
C ALA A 633 -11.20 -6.03 -6.26
N GLU A 634 -11.10 -4.83 -6.82
CA GLU A 634 -12.24 -3.96 -7.12
C GLU A 634 -13.26 -4.67 -8.02
N ALA A 635 -12.80 -5.33 -9.08
CA ALA A 635 -13.65 -6.12 -9.97
C ALA A 635 -14.25 -7.39 -9.32
N LEU A 636 -13.72 -7.84 -8.18
CA LEU A 636 -14.34 -8.89 -7.37
C LEU A 636 -15.39 -8.32 -6.41
N PHE A 637 -15.23 -7.07 -5.97
CA PHE A 637 -16.06 -6.47 -4.94
C PHE A 637 -17.35 -5.86 -5.48
N TYR A 638 -17.28 -5.31 -6.69
CA TYR A 638 -18.33 -4.50 -7.29
C TYR A 638 -18.51 -4.89 -8.76
N LYS A 639 -19.72 -4.69 -9.27
CA LYS A 639 -20.07 -4.94 -10.66
C LYS A 639 -20.09 -3.62 -11.43
N ASP A 640 -19.82 -3.74 -12.71
CA ASP A 640 -20.11 -2.74 -13.73
C ASP A 640 -21.10 -3.46 -14.66
N GLN A 641 -22.39 -3.29 -14.40
CA GLN A 641 -23.43 -4.14 -14.99
C GLN A 641 -23.87 -3.66 -16.39
N ASP A 642 -23.65 -2.39 -16.73
CA ASP A 642 -23.95 -1.84 -18.05
C ASP A 642 -22.71 -1.56 -18.93
N GLU A 643 -21.51 -1.83 -18.41
CA GLU A 643 -20.21 -1.76 -19.08
C GLU A 643 -19.81 -0.34 -19.50
N ASP A 644 -20.18 0.67 -18.71
CA ASP A 644 -19.84 2.07 -18.97
C ASP A 644 -18.48 2.51 -18.36
N GLY A 645 -17.91 1.67 -17.51
CA GLY A 645 -16.62 1.86 -16.85
C GLY A 645 -16.69 2.40 -15.43
N PHE A 646 -17.89 2.59 -14.86
CA PHE A 646 -18.12 2.89 -13.46
C PHE A 646 -18.65 1.67 -12.72
N TYR A 647 -18.25 1.53 -11.47
CA TYR A 647 -18.72 0.44 -10.63
C TYR A 647 -19.92 0.87 -9.79
N SER A 648 -20.76 -0.09 -9.43
CA SER A 648 -21.96 0.04 -8.60
C SER A 648 -21.84 0.86 -7.29
N TYR A 649 -20.63 1.03 -6.73
CA TYR A 649 -20.43 1.85 -5.52
C TYR A 649 -20.29 3.35 -5.80
N GLU A 650 -20.00 3.74 -7.05
CA GLU A 650 -19.94 5.12 -7.49
C GLU A 650 -21.02 5.48 -8.52
N ASP A 651 -21.64 4.49 -9.17
CA ASP A 651 -22.78 4.66 -10.07
C ASP A 651 -24.12 4.64 -9.33
N CYS A 652 -24.96 5.66 -9.55
CA CYS A 652 -26.29 5.76 -8.98
C CYS A 652 -27.35 4.90 -9.69
N ASP A 653 -27.11 4.44 -10.93
CA ASP A 653 -27.92 3.44 -11.65
C ASP A 653 -27.05 2.58 -12.61
N ASP A 654 -26.32 1.60 -12.04
CA ASP A 654 -25.45 0.59 -12.71
C ASP A 654 -26.17 -0.32 -13.73
N THR A 655 -27.39 0.03 -14.14
CA THR A 655 -28.14 -0.66 -15.20
C THR A 655 -28.39 0.20 -16.43
N ASP A 656 -27.92 1.44 -16.43
CA ASP A 656 -28.09 2.43 -17.49
C ASP A 656 -26.81 3.24 -17.75
N ALA A 657 -26.05 2.84 -18.77
CA ALA A 657 -24.78 3.47 -19.20
C ALA A 657 -24.85 4.97 -19.61
N ALA A 658 -26.01 5.60 -19.47
CA ALA A 658 -26.20 7.05 -19.58
C ALA A 658 -26.24 7.76 -18.21
N VAL A 659 -26.16 7.01 -17.11
CA VAL A 659 -26.15 7.49 -15.74
C VAL A 659 -24.82 7.07 -15.14
N TYR A 660 -23.95 8.03 -14.82
CA TYR A 660 -22.65 7.78 -14.21
C TYR A 660 -22.05 9.08 -13.65
N PRO A 661 -21.09 8.99 -12.72
CA PRO A 661 -20.42 10.17 -12.18
C PRO A 661 -19.88 11.13 -13.25
N GLY A 662 -20.48 12.32 -13.33
CA GLY A 662 -20.11 13.38 -14.27
C GLY A 662 -20.63 13.20 -15.71
N ALA A 663 -21.65 12.38 -15.92
CA ALA A 663 -22.36 12.31 -17.20
C ALA A 663 -23.00 13.66 -17.59
N PRO A 664 -23.31 13.90 -18.87
CA PRO A 664 -24.12 15.05 -19.25
C PRO A 664 -25.59 14.85 -18.83
N GLU A 665 -26.14 15.80 -18.08
CA GLU A 665 -27.57 15.85 -17.74
C GLU A 665 -28.47 15.81 -18.98
N LEU A 666 -29.54 15.01 -18.88
CA LEU A 666 -30.62 14.92 -19.84
C LEU A 666 -31.92 15.29 -19.15
N CYS A 667 -32.86 15.89 -19.87
CA CYS A 667 -34.15 16.28 -19.31
C CYS A 667 -35.11 15.08 -19.26
N ASP A 668 -34.77 14.05 -18.50
CA ASP A 668 -35.44 12.76 -18.41
C ASP A 668 -35.90 12.37 -16.98
N GLN A 669 -35.78 13.31 -16.03
CA GLN A 669 -36.09 13.16 -14.60
C GLN A 669 -35.17 12.18 -13.86
N LYS A 670 -33.97 11.95 -14.40
CA LYS A 670 -32.91 11.23 -13.71
C LYS A 670 -31.83 12.21 -13.26
N ASP A 671 -31.09 11.78 -12.26
CA ASP A 671 -29.78 12.33 -11.92
C ASP A 671 -28.81 11.55 -12.81
N ASN A 672 -28.44 12.10 -13.98
CA ASN A 672 -27.56 11.38 -14.91
C ASN A 672 -26.12 11.45 -14.42
N ASP A 673 -25.72 12.54 -13.78
CA ASP A 673 -24.33 12.78 -13.41
C ASP A 673 -23.97 12.35 -11.97
N CYS A 674 -24.95 11.82 -11.24
CA CYS A 674 -24.88 11.31 -9.88
C CYS A 674 -24.44 12.36 -8.84
N ASP A 675 -24.75 13.65 -9.06
CA ASP A 675 -24.43 14.73 -8.12
C ASP A 675 -25.51 14.97 -7.04
N GLY A 676 -26.67 14.32 -7.18
CA GLY A 676 -27.81 14.39 -6.27
C GLY A 676 -28.88 15.42 -6.63
N GLU A 677 -28.68 16.21 -7.69
CA GLU A 677 -29.69 17.04 -8.33
C GLU A 677 -30.28 16.30 -9.55
N VAL A 678 -31.38 16.81 -10.11
CA VAL A 678 -32.10 16.15 -11.22
C VAL A 678 -32.40 17.17 -12.30
N ASP A 679 -31.99 16.87 -13.54
CA ASP A 679 -32.15 17.70 -14.72
C ASP A 679 -31.55 19.12 -14.57
N GLU A 680 -30.51 19.31 -13.76
CA GLU A 680 -29.92 20.63 -13.55
C GLU A 680 -29.15 21.10 -14.80
N GLY A 681 -29.19 22.42 -15.04
CA GLY A 681 -28.56 23.03 -16.22
C GLY A 681 -29.25 22.75 -17.57
N VAL A 682 -30.19 21.79 -17.65
CA VAL A 682 -30.95 21.47 -18.89
C VAL A 682 -32.40 21.95 -18.88
N GLN A 683 -32.93 22.32 -17.72
CA GLN A 683 -34.27 22.91 -17.60
C GLN A 683 -34.39 24.30 -18.24
N LEU A 684 -35.53 24.56 -18.88
CA LEU A 684 -35.90 25.86 -19.43
C LEU A 684 -36.83 26.62 -18.49
N ILE A 685 -36.77 27.95 -18.55
CA ILE A 685 -37.71 28.82 -17.84
C ILE A 685 -39.01 28.91 -18.63
N PHE A 686 -40.13 28.56 -18.00
CA PHE A 686 -41.48 28.80 -18.50
C PHE A 686 -42.20 29.83 -17.62
N TYR A 687 -43.16 30.53 -18.23
CA TYR A 687 -43.87 31.67 -17.66
C TYR A 687 -45.34 31.33 -17.58
N ARG A 688 -45.98 31.61 -16.44
CA ARG A 688 -47.39 31.28 -16.22
C ARG A 688 -48.26 32.01 -17.23
N ASP A 689 -49.22 31.31 -17.81
CA ASP A 689 -50.24 31.78 -18.75
C ASP A 689 -51.61 31.50 -18.10
N ALA A 690 -52.10 32.45 -17.31
CA ALA A 690 -53.28 32.26 -16.47
C ALA A 690 -54.61 32.44 -17.23
N ASP A 691 -54.61 33.14 -18.36
CA ASP A 691 -55.78 33.36 -19.20
C ASP A 691 -55.81 32.49 -20.49
N ASN A 692 -54.73 31.78 -20.78
CA ASN A 692 -54.52 30.83 -21.89
C ASN A 692 -54.47 31.46 -23.29
N ASP A 693 -53.84 32.64 -23.43
CA ASP A 693 -53.65 33.31 -24.72
C ASP A 693 -52.33 32.97 -25.44
N GLY A 694 -51.43 32.23 -24.77
CA GLY A 694 -50.16 31.78 -25.31
C GLY A 694 -48.96 32.67 -24.95
N PHE A 695 -49.16 33.75 -24.20
CA PHE A 695 -48.11 34.59 -23.62
C PHE A 695 -48.13 34.45 -22.10
N GLY A 696 -46.96 34.50 -21.46
CA GLY A 696 -46.85 34.31 -20.02
C GLY A 696 -46.26 35.50 -19.28
N ALA A 697 -46.61 35.59 -18.00
CA ALA A 697 -46.16 36.63 -17.09
C ALA A 697 -44.65 36.52 -16.79
N PRO A 698 -43.82 37.55 -17.09
CA PRO A 698 -42.36 37.50 -16.89
C PRO A 698 -41.90 37.27 -15.44
N ALA A 699 -42.78 37.55 -14.47
CA ALA A 699 -42.47 37.48 -13.04
C ALA A 699 -42.94 36.18 -12.37
N ASP A 700 -43.76 35.36 -13.03
CA ASP A 700 -44.26 34.09 -12.50
C ASP A 700 -43.67 32.95 -13.34
N THR A 701 -42.57 32.38 -12.84
CA THR A 701 -41.71 31.47 -13.59
C THR A 701 -41.57 30.11 -12.92
N VAL A 702 -41.39 29.07 -13.74
CA VAL A 702 -41.02 27.72 -13.31
C VAL A 702 -39.92 27.16 -14.21
N LEU A 703 -38.99 26.39 -13.63
CA LEU A 703 -38.03 25.61 -14.39
C LEU A 703 -38.65 24.24 -14.72
N ALA A 704 -38.58 23.83 -15.99
CA ALA A 704 -39.01 22.51 -16.42
C ALA A 704 -38.37 22.09 -17.75
N CYS A 705 -38.47 20.81 -18.10
CA CYS A 705 -38.02 20.27 -19.40
C CYS A 705 -38.96 20.60 -20.57
N SER A 706 -40.24 20.80 -20.26
CA SER A 706 -41.29 21.08 -21.22
C SER A 706 -42.33 21.98 -20.56
N PRO A 707 -43.09 22.79 -21.33
CA PRO A 707 -44.02 23.76 -20.76
C PRO A 707 -45.04 23.05 -19.87
N PRO A 708 -45.07 23.33 -18.55
CA PRO A 708 -46.08 22.78 -17.66
C PRO A 708 -47.48 23.27 -18.04
N THR A 709 -48.52 22.58 -17.56
CA THR A 709 -49.90 23.04 -17.78
C THR A 709 -50.10 24.42 -17.17
N GLY A 710 -50.59 25.37 -17.98
CA GLY A 710 -50.76 26.77 -17.58
C GLY A 710 -49.48 27.60 -17.63
N TYR A 711 -48.46 27.16 -18.38
CA TYR A 711 -47.21 27.88 -18.60
C TYR A 711 -46.78 27.81 -20.06
N VAL A 712 -46.10 28.84 -20.54
CA VAL A 712 -45.60 28.99 -21.92
C VAL A 712 -44.16 29.53 -21.95
N ALA A 713 -43.48 29.39 -23.08
CA ALA A 713 -42.08 29.82 -23.21
C ALA A 713 -41.90 31.33 -23.49
N LEU A 714 -42.99 32.05 -23.77
CA LEU A 714 -42.97 33.45 -24.20
C LEU A 714 -43.24 34.40 -23.01
N PRO A 715 -42.24 35.14 -22.50
CA PRO A 715 -42.39 36.03 -21.35
C PRO A 715 -42.79 37.44 -21.74
N THR A 716 -43.86 37.59 -22.48
CA THR A 716 -44.17 38.90 -23.08
C THR A 716 -45.55 39.40 -22.74
N ASP A 717 -46.30 38.67 -21.92
CA ASP A 717 -47.64 39.09 -21.53
C ASP A 717 -47.63 40.41 -20.75
N CYS A 718 -48.54 41.32 -21.11
CA CYS A 718 -48.74 42.58 -20.42
C CYS A 718 -49.91 42.58 -19.44
N ASN A 719 -50.79 41.57 -19.47
CA ASN A 719 -51.84 41.36 -18.48
C ASN A 719 -52.37 39.91 -18.48
N ASP A 720 -51.72 39.06 -17.67
CA ASP A 720 -51.99 37.62 -17.47
C ASP A 720 -53.38 37.28 -16.87
N GLU A 721 -54.26 38.27 -16.70
CA GLU A 721 -55.65 38.07 -16.30
C GLU A 721 -56.67 38.33 -17.42
N ASP A 722 -56.23 38.76 -18.62
CA ASP A 722 -57.09 39.06 -19.77
C ASP A 722 -56.47 38.65 -21.11
N ALA A 723 -56.94 37.52 -21.67
CA ALA A 723 -56.49 36.89 -22.92
C ALA A 723 -56.60 37.77 -24.20
N ARG A 724 -57.03 39.02 -24.05
CA ARG A 724 -57.10 40.03 -25.11
C ARG A 724 -56.01 41.08 -24.99
N GLU A 725 -55.20 41.09 -23.95
CA GLU A 725 -54.14 42.07 -23.73
C GLU A 725 -52.77 41.41 -23.91
N PHE A 726 -52.41 41.14 -25.16
CA PHE A 726 -51.17 40.45 -25.50
C PHE A 726 -50.30 41.20 -26.51
N PRO A 727 -48.99 40.87 -26.63
CA PRO A 727 -48.10 41.47 -27.60
C PRO A 727 -48.55 41.28 -29.04
N GLY A 728 -48.76 42.41 -29.73
CA GLY A 728 -49.23 42.39 -31.11
C GLY A 728 -50.76 42.40 -31.22
N GLN A 729 -51.48 42.55 -30.11
CA GLN A 729 -52.93 42.73 -30.14
C GLN A 729 -53.30 43.98 -30.95
N VAL A 730 -54.33 43.82 -31.79
CA VAL A 730 -54.89 44.88 -32.62
C VAL A 730 -56.15 45.41 -31.95
N TRP A 731 -56.12 46.68 -31.56
CA TRP A 731 -57.27 47.40 -31.03
C TRP A 731 -57.89 48.25 -32.15
N TYR A 732 -59.21 48.19 -32.27
CA TYR A 732 -59.99 48.95 -33.24
C TYR A 732 -60.62 50.15 -32.56
N LEU A 733 -60.54 51.33 -33.17
CA LEU A 733 -61.06 52.57 -32.59
C LEU A 733 -62.57 52.69 -32.80
N ASP A 734 -63.30 53.03 -31.75
CA ASP A 734 -64.70 53.49 -31.71
C ASP A 734 -64.72 54.88 -31.04
N MET A 735 -64.89 55.93 -31.86
CA MET A 735 -64.75 57.31 -31.40
C MET A 735 -66.01 57.82 -30.67
N ASP A 736 -67.19 57.29 -30.99
CA ASP A 736 -68.49 57.76 -30.47
C ASP A 736 -69.12 56.81 -29.43
N GLY A 737 -68.57 55.60 -29.28
CA GLY A 737 -68.94 54.60 -28.28
C GLY A 737 -70.23 53.84 -28.61
N ASP A 738 -70.62 53.77 -29.89
CA ASP A 738 -71.84 53.10 -30.34
C ASP A 738 -71.71 51.57 -30.48
N GLY A 739 -70.47 51.06 -30.38
CA GLY A 739 -70.12 49.65 -30.43
C GLY A 739 -69.76 49.11 -31.82
N TYR A 740 -69.65 49.97 -32.83
CA TYR A 740 -69.04 49.69 -34.13
C TYR A 740 -67.67 50.34 -34.23
N SER A 741 -66.71 49.66 -34.86
CA SER A 741 -65.34 50.18 -34.97
C SER A 741 -65.02 50.64 -36.40
N GLY A 742 -64.20 51.69 -36.50
CA GLY A 742 -63.68 52.21 -37.76
C GLY A 742 -62.54 51.38 -38.35
N ALA A 743 -61.99 51.82 -39.50
CA ALA A 743 -60.83 51.18 -40.13
C ALA A 743 -59.49 51.49 -39.43
N ASP A 744 -59.49 52.47 -38.52
CA ASP A 744 -58.31 52.89 -37.78
C ASP A 744 -58.01 51.89 -36.66
N THR A 745 -56.77 51.40 -36.64
CA THR A 745 -56.31 50.39 -35.69
C THR A 745 -55.00 50.82 -35.03
N ILE A 746 -54.78 50.31 -33.82
CA ILE A 746 -53.50 50.42 -33.13
C ILE A 746 -53.05 49.05 -32.67
N VAL A 747 -51.77 48.74 -32.90
CA VAL A 747 -51.13 47.55 -32.34
C VAL A 747 -50.51 47.94 -31.01
N ALA A 748 -51.07 47.47 -29.91
CA ALA A 748 -50.61 47.75 -28.56
C ALA A 748 -50.89 46.55 -27.66
N CYS A 749 -50.03 46.33 -26.66
CA CYS A 749 -50.18 45.19 -25.78
C CYS A 749 -51.40 45.36 -24.85
N GLN A 750 -51.41 46.43 -24.05
CA GLN A 750 -52.54 46.78 -23.21
C GLN A 750 -53.55 47.63 -23.99
N ARG A 751 -54.82 47.55 -23.59
CA ARG A 751 -55.87 48.37 -24.17
C ARG A 751 -55.61 49.87 -23.96
N PRO A 752 -55.61 50.69 -25.02
CA PRO A 752 -55.51 52.14 -24.88
C PRO A 752 -56.71 52.74 -24.12
N ALA A 753 -56.47 53.78 -23.32
CA ALA A 753 -57.46 54.32 -22.38
C ALA A 753 -58.63 55.13 -22.99
N SER A 754 -58.72 55.30 -24.32
CA SER A 754 -59.68 56.22 -24.93
C SER A 754 -60.16 55.72 -26.29
N GLY A 755 -61.43 55.33 -26.38
CA GLY A 755 -62.11 54.95 -27.64
C GLY A 755 -61.86 53.51 -28.10
N PHE A 756 -61.42 52.60 -27.23
CA PHE A 756 -61.22 51.19 -27.58
C PHE A 756 -61.92 50.34 -26.52
N VAL A 757 -63.05 49.69 -26.82
CA VAL A 757 -63.76 48.76 -25.92
C VAL A 757 -63.83 47.32 -26.46
N LEU A 758 -64.18 46.39 -25.57
CA LEU A 758 -63.94 44.95 -25.80
C LEU A 758 -64.80 44.34 -26.92
N ASN A 759 -66.00 44.88 -27.15
CA ASN A 759 -66.96 44.44 -28.18
C ASN A 759 -66.50 44.77 -29.61
N GLU A 760 -65.51 45.65 -29.78
CA GLU A 760 -65.02 46.13 -31.08
C GLU A 760 -63.99 45.20 -31.72
N LEU A 761 -63.50 44.19 -30.98
CA LEU A 761 -62.44 43.28 -31.42
C LEU A 761 -62.87 42.24 -32.47
N THR A 762 -64.16 42.13 -32.77
CA THR A 762 -64.71 41.01 -33.55
C THR A 762 -65.36 41.38 -34.88
N GLU A 763 -65.58 42.66 -35.17
CA GLU A 763 -66.30 43.04 -36.40
C GLU A 763 -65.72 44.32 -37.02
N VAL A 764 -65.09 44.17 -38.19
CA VAL A 764 -64.79 45.28 -39.10
C VAL A 764 -66.09 45.65 -39.81
N GLY A 765 -66.97 46.34 -39.08
CA GLY A 765 -68.18 46.94 -39.61
C GLY A 765 -67.84 48.28 -40.26
N THR A 766 -68.56 48.69 -41.30
CA THR A 766 -68.40 50.04 -41.87
C THR A 766 -69.09 51.02 -40.94
N ASP A 767 -68.36 51.55 -39.95
CA ASP A 767 -68.80 52.74 -39.23
C ASP A 767 -68.89 53.91 -40.24
N CYS A 768 -70.01 54.62 -40.21
CA CYS A 768 -70.36 55.65 -41.18
C CYS A 768 -70.30 57.07 -40.57
N GLU A 769 -70.14 57.24 -39.24
CA GLU A 769 -70.22 58.55 -38.54
C GLU A 769 -69.33 58.60 -37.27
N ASP A 770 -68.01 58.85 -37.39
CA ASP A 770 -67.07 58.93 -36.24
C ASP A 770 -67.16 60.23 -35.37
N THR A 771 -68.25 61.02 -35.40
CA THR A 771 -68.31 62.32 -34.70
C THR A 771 -69.64 62.64 -34.03
N ASP A 772 -69.72 62.52 -32.70
CA ASP A 772 -70.66 63.31 -31.87
C ASP A 772 -70.06 63.71 -30.50
#